data_AF-A0A4Q2YBR0-F1
#
_entry.id   AF-A0A4Q2YBR0-F1
#
_cell.length_a   1.000
_cell.length_b   1.000
_cell.length_c   1.000
_cell.angle_alpha   90.00
_cell.angle_beta   90.00
_cell.angle_gamma   90.00
#
_symmetry.space_group_name_H-M   'P 1'
#
loop_
_entity.id
_entity.type
_entity.pdbx_description
1 polymer ?
#
loop_
_entity_poly.entity_id
_entity_poly.type
_entity_poly.pdbx_seq_one_letter_code
_entity_poly.pdbx_strand_id
1 'polypeptide(L)'
;LSTGGKPHNLRVVMTAADQTFIHTNVNQMSNEKLPCTFIYDDQEVYYDASVRLKSSEHGRSSDLRVGYIVDFGRDEPFLGTHTTVAIDRSGGVAQNQYEILIKAAMNAAGGVYTTEDDIVRIIGTKTNFTGAAIFSKSRFDSEYLDGQWENGADGTVFKYELIYPLTQTVGNTPEGLKYPQEGEGVAGVSVSSLGTLAQKERYRWHWLIRNNREEDDYSKIIPAVTALGQSGANFLNQTNALVDGNSFLRSLVGPILFGTTDTYAVGSQHNAIFYTPPGGKMVHIPWDFDFLDQSNPSASLTPNPELVKFIATPAWKRVYWGHVLDFLNKSFNDAYLTRWATHYSRFGVSMTSSLSFLRNRANYARAQVNTAVAQVPFRITTAGPLNVATPTANVRGDGWIDVASIRLRGGNSPLPVTWTDADSWSIDIPVRGGTQVYVLEAVDRDGNVIGSAPITITATATVFPAAAGTLLVSEINYNPPGSGDLTEFVELLNITSDTLDLSGCHFDDENSQGFSFLFASGVQLAPGARILVVKNAAAMTAMYGAGLNMVGDFTGALDNAGESIVLYAANSQVIFRFEYKDNIPSTDGEGKTLVRVINSANPDPDDYTWRESTQVNGNPGASDAAVFPGDPMADADRDGFNALLEYAFGTSDTNAASRPGDPVITLGVDGKPAISWPLDPNAEGVTITVQSSADLKSWQTWDASAAAGTARFFRLQVQKK
;
A
#
# COMPACT_ATOMS: atom_id res chain seq x y z
N LEU A 1 -13.04 -30.25 23.24
CA LEU A 1 -12.46 -30.31 21.88
C LEU A 1 -11.21 -31.20 21.93
N SER A 2 -11.38 -32.49 21.68
CA SER A 2 -10.33 -33.52 21.66
C SER A 2 -9.52 -33.55 20.35
N THR A 3 -9.47 -32.43 19.63
CA THR A 3 -8.87 -32.27 18.29
C THR A 3 -7.98 -31.02 18.19
N GLY A 4 -7.43 -30.53 19.31
CA GLY A 4 -6.53 -29.38 19.30
C GLY A 4 -5.19 -29.71 18.61
N GLY A 5 -4.75 -28.82 17.71
CA GLY A 5 -3.41 -28.89 17.10
C GLY A 5 -2.31 -29.02 18.16
N LYS A 6 -1.22 -29.71 17.81
CA LYS A 6 -0.05 -29.88 18.66
C LYS A 6 0.99 -28.82 18.28
N PRO A 7 1.78 -28.30 19.24
CA PRO A 7 2.91 -27.44 18.89
C PRO A 7 3.96 -28.29 18.15
N HIS A 8 4.71 -27.68 17.24
CA HIS A 8 5.83 -28.35 16.59
C HIS A 8 6.90 -28.75 17.62
N ASN A 9 7.50 -29.92 17.46
CA ASN A 9 8.64 -30.34 18.25
C ASN A 9 9.93 -29.87 17.58
N LEU A 10 10.77 -29.13 18.30
CA LEU A 10 12.13 -28.81 17.89
C LEU A 10 13.09 -29.57 18.79
N ARG A 11 14.10 -30.25 18.25
CA ARG A 11 15.09 -30.97 19.06
C ARG A 11 16.51 -30.60 18.66
N VAL A 12 17.32 -30.27 19.66
CA VAL A 12 18.75 -30.00 19.50
C VAL A 12 19.52 -31.20 20.06
N VAL A 13 20.25 -31.91 19.21
CA VAL A 13 21.08 -33.06 19.59
C VAL A 13 22.55 -32.69 19.45
N MET A 14 23.31 -32.89 20.51
CA MET A 14 24.75 -32.60 20.56
C MET A 14 25.51 -33.81 21.12
N THR A 15 26.81 -33.86 20.91
CA THR A 15 27.64 -34.81 21.65
C THR A 15 27.63 -34.46 23.15
N ALA A 16 27.88 -35.45 24.02
CA ALA A 16 27.94 -35.20 25.46
C ALA A 16 29.05 -34.18 25.84
N ALA A 17 30.15 -34.14 25.07
CA ALA A 17 31.23 -33.19 25.25
C ALA A 17 30.78 -31.77 24.93
N ASP A 18 30.16 -31.55 23.76
CA ASP A 18 29.71 -30.21 23.34
C ASP A 18 28.55 -29.72 24.21
N GLN A 19 27.64 -30.62 24.60
CA GLN A 19 26.58 -30.34 25.56
C GLN A 19 27.14 -29.90 26.92
N THR A 20 28.26 -30.47 27.37
CA THR A 20 28.92 -30.01 28.60
C THR A 20 29.61 -28.67 28.37
N PHE A 21 30.32 -28.53 27.25
CA PHE A 21 31.12 -27.35 26.92
C PHE A 21 30.28 -26.08 26.76
N ILE A 22 29.13 -26.16 26.06
CA ILE A 22 28.22 -25.03 25.83
C ILE A 22 27.68 -24.43 27.14
N HIS A 23 27.64 -25.23 28.21
CA HIS A 23 27.14 -24.83 29.52
C HIS A 23 28.24 -24.53 30.54
N THR A 24 29.52 -24.60 30.14
CA THR A 24 30.60 -24.15 31.02
C THR A 24 30.49 -22.66 31.28
N ASN A 25 30.70 -22.24 32.54
CA ASN A 25 30.45 -20.87 32.98
C ASN A 25 31.14 -19.81 32.09
N VAL A 26 32.39 -20.08 31.68
CA VAL A 26 33.17 -19.20 30.81
C VAL A 26 32.70 -19.19 29.35
N ASN A 27 32.02 -20.25 28.90
CA ASN A 27 31.55 -20.36 27.52
C ASN A 27 30.11 -19.86 27.33
N GLN A 28 29.34 -19.71 28.41
CA GLN A 28 27.99 -19.16 28.35
C GLN A 28 27.97 -17.75 27.70
N MET A 29 29.04 -16.97 27.83
CA MET A 29 29.16 -15.65 27.19
C MET A 29 29.60 -15.69 25.72
N SER A 30 29.93 -16.86 25.17
CA SER A 30 30.37 -17.00 23.77
C SER A 30 29.21 -16.83 22.78
N ASN A 31 29.49 -16.21 21.64
CA ASN A 31 28.60 -16.24 20.47
C ASN A 31 29.06 -17.25 19.41
N GLU A 32 30.12 -18.02 19.69
CA GLU A 32 30.54 -19.14 18.86
C GLU A 32 29.47 -20.24 18.88
N LYS A 33 29.25 -20.87 17.73
CA LYS A 33 28.27 -21.94 17.56
C LYS A 33 28.98 -23.27 17.56
N LEU A 34 28.37 -24.26 18.20
CA LEU A 34 28.87 -25.63 18.27
C LEU A 34 28.07 -26.52 17.33
N PRO A 35 28.66 -27.56 16.74
CA PRO A 35 27.94 -28.51 15.89
C PRO A 35 26.75 -29.15 16.62
N CYS A 36 25.65 -29.34 15.91
CA CYS A 36 24.49 -30.08 16.41
C CYS A 36 23.72 -30.73 15.27
N THR A 37 22.93 -31.76 15.58
CA THR A 37 21.83 -32.20 14.71
C THR A 37 20.54 -31.54 15.20
N PHE A 38 19.85 -30.86 14.30
CA PHE A 38 18.55 -30.27 14.58
C PHE A 38 17.45 -31.13 13.97
N ILE A 39 16.38 -31.40 14.74
CA ILE A 39 15.26 -32.24 14.26
C ILE A 39 13.96 -31.46 14.42
N TYR A 40 13.20 -31.36 13.34
CA TYR A 40 11.89 -30.75 13.26
C TYR A 40 10.80 -31.82 13.20
N ASP A 41 9.83 -31.73 14.11
CA ASP A 41 8.68 -32.65 14.26
C ASP A 41 9.02 -34.13 14.40
N ASP A 42 10.22 -34.43 14.90
CA ASP A 42 10.75 -35.78 15.01
C ASP A 42 10.77 -36.53 13.64
N GLN A 43 10.77 -35.79 12.53
CA GLN A 43 10.68 -36.31 11.16
C GLN A 43 11.78 -35.77 10.25
N GLU A 44 11.96 -34.45 10.23
CA GLU A 44 12.94 -33.79 9.38
C GLU A 44 14.23 -33.53 10.16
N VAL A 45 15.37 -33.92 9.60
CA VAL A 45 16.66 -33.93 10.29
C VAL A 45 17.66 -33.09 9.51
N TYR A 46 18.23 -32.09 10.17
CA TYR A 46 19.27 -31.20 9.66
C TYR A 46 20.59 -31.56 10.33
N TYR A 47 21.51 -32.20 9.58
CA TYR A 47 22.73 -32.79 10.13
C TYR A 47 23.88 -31.79 10.30
N ASP A 48 24.03 -30.84 9.38
CA ASP A 48 25.10 -29.82 9.38
C ASP A 48 24.64 -28.51 10.04
N ALA A 49 23.85 -28.63 11.10
CA ALA A 49 23.41 -27.48 11.88
C ALA A 49 24.45 -27.10 12.96
N SER A 50 24.38 -25.86 13.42
CA SER A 50 25.16 -25.41 14.57
C SER A 50 24.32 -24.56 15.51
N VAL A 51 24.63 -24.61 16.80
CA VAL A 51 23.82 -24.00 17.85
C VAL A 51 24.66 -23.22 18.84
N ARG A 52 24.11 -22.10 19.32
CA ARG A 52 24.61 -21.38 20.50
C ARG A 52 23.48 -21.04 21.46
N LEU A 53 23.84 -20.72 22.70
CA LEU A 53 22.87 -20.20 23.67
C LEU A 53 22.38 -18.80 23.25
N LYS A 54 21.09 -18.57 23.45
CA LYS A 54 20.42 -17.26 23.29
C LYS A 54 20.07 -16.71 24.67
N SER A 55 20.51 -15.49 24.95
CA SER A 55 20.03 -14.54 25.98
C SER A 55 21.07 -13.40 26.09
N SER A 56 20.81 -12.37 26.91
CA SER A 56 21.83 -11.46 27.45
C SER A 56 22.67 -12.12 28.55
N GLU A 57 23.68 -11.41 29.05
CA GLU A 57 24.51 -11.85 30.19
C GLU A 57 23.71 -12.29 31.42
N HIS A 58 22.55 -11.70 31.64
CA HIS A 58 21.67 -12.00 32.77
C HIS A 58 20.97 -13.35 32.65
N GLY A 59 20.64 -13.79 31.43
CA GLY A 59 19.80 -14.99 31.23
C GLY A 59 20.54 -16.22 30.72
N ARG A 60 21.79 -16.11 30.24
CA ARG A 60 22.53 -17.27 29.70
C ARG A 60 22.95 -18.29 30.75
N SER A 61 23.11 -17.87 32.00
CA SER A 61 23.31 -18.75 33.16
C SER A 61 22.00 -19.23 33.78
N SER A 62 20.84 -18.72 33.31
CA SER A 62 19.53 -19.04 33.85
C SER A 62 18.86 -20.17 33.06
N ASP A 63 18.69 -21.31 33.71
CA ASP A 63 18.01 -22.49 33.14
C ASP A 63 16.55 -22.20 32.73
N LEU A 64 15.92 -21.16 33.28
CA LEU A 64 14.55 -20.73 32.97
C LEU A 64 14.46 -19.93 31.66
N ARG A 65 15.46 -19.10 31.36
CA ARG A 65 15.40 -18.07 30.31
C ARG A 65 16.18 -18.45 29.06
N VAL A 66 17.24 -19.24 29.22
CA VAL A 66 18.17 -19.53 28.13
C VAL A 66 17.48 -20.28 26.98
N GLY A 67 17.62 -19.71 25.79
CA GLY A 67 17.13 -20.27 24.53
C GLY A 67 18.27 -20.66 23.60
N TYR A 68 17.99 -20.71 22.30
CA TYR A 68 18.94 -21.11 21.26
C TYR A 68 18.89 -20.19 20.05
N ILE A 69 20.04 -20.01 19.40
CA ILE A 69 20.13 -19.61 18.00
C ILE A 69 20.71 -20.79 17.24
N VAL A 70 20.05 -21.23 16.18
CA VAL A 70 20.46 -22.37 15.35
C VAL A 70 20.71 -21.86 13.93
N ASP A 71 21.88 -22.16 13.40
CA ASP A 71 22.23 -21.95 12.00
C ASP A 71 22.15 -23.29 11.26
N PHE A 72 21.76 -23.20 9.99
CA PHE A 72 21.64 -24.35 9.10
C PHE A 72 22.71 -24.32 8.01
N GLY A 73 23.00 -25.50 7.45
CA GLY A 73 23.92 -25.63 6.33
C GLY A 73 23.45 -24.80 5.14
N ARG A 74 24.39 -24.23 4.38
CA ARG A 74 24.07 -23.40 3.20
C ARG A 74 23.26 -24.15 2.15
N ASP A 75 23.47 -25.45 2.04
CA ASP A 75 22.81 -26.33 1.07
C ASP A 75 21.48 -26.90 1.60
N GLU A 76 21.17 -26.70 2.89
CA GLU A 76 19.96 -27.20 3.55
C GLU A 76 19.41 -26.15 4.55
N PRO A 77 18.95 -24.97 4.07
CA PRO A 77 18.29 -23.99 4.93
C PRO A 77 16.99 -24.56 5.51
N PHE A 78 16.62 -24.11 6.72
CA PHE A 78 15.40 -24.54 7.39
C PHE A 78 14.17 -24.11 6.59
N LEU A 79 13.27 -25.07 6.32
CA LEU A 79 12.10 -24.90 5.44
C LEU A 79 12.45 -24.32 4.05
N GLY A 80 13.68 -24.53 3.58
CA GLY A 80 14.14 -24.12 2.25
C GLY A 80 14.57 -22.65 2.14
N THR A 81 14.44 -21.83 3.18
CA THR A 81 14.79 -20.39 3.09
C THR A 81 15.54 -19.84 4.32
N HIS A 82 15.29 -20.36 5.52
CA HIS A 82 15.83 -19.76 6.75
C HIS A 82 17.22 -20.33 7.08
N THR A 83 18.25 -19.50 6.95
CA THR A 83 19.63 -19.88 7.28
C THR A 83 19.92 -19.83 8.78
N THR A 84 19.09 -19.11 9.55
CA THR A 84 19.20 -18.99 11.00
C THR A 84 17.81 -18.88 11.61
N VAL A 85 17.56 -19.58 12.70
CA VAL A 85 16.32 -19.45 13.48
C VAL A 85 16.64 -19.20 14.95
N ALA A 86 15.68 -18.64 15.68
CA ALA A 86 15.78 -18.43 17.11
C ALA A 86 14.66 -19.09 17.89
N ILE A 87 15.05 -19.64 19.03
CA ILE A 87 14.18 -20.33 19.96
C ILE A 87 14.31 -19.59 21.28
N ASP A 88 13.25 -18.86 21.66
CA ASP A 88 13.23 -18.01 22.84
C ASP A 88 12.39 -18.61 23.96
N ARG A 89 13.03 -18.84 25.10
CA ARG A 89 12.37 -19.33 26.32
C ARG A 89 12.16 -18.22 27.34
N SER A 90 12.75 -17.04 27.11
CA SER A 90 12.70 -15.91 28.02
C SER A 90 11.35 -15.19 27.95
N GLY A 91 10.94 -14.64 29.09
CA GLY A 91 9.99 -13.53 29.17
C GLY A 91 10.47 -12.54 30.21
N GLY A 92 11.66 -11.99 29.97
CA GLY A 92 12.35 -11.03 30.82
C GLY A 92 13.08 -11.70 31.98
N VAL A 93 12.37 -12.01 33.06
CA VAL A 93 12.93 -12.55 34.32
C VAL A 93 12.43 -13.96 34.65
N ALA A 94 11.45 -14.46 33.90
CA ALA A 94 10.85 -15.77 34.08
C ALA A 94 10.73 -16.50 32.73
N GLN A 95 10.39 -17.79 32.76
CA GLN A 95 10.04 -18.53 31.56
C GLN A 95 8.58 -18.24 31.19
N ASN A 96 8.34 -17.46 30.13
CA ASN A 96 7.01 -17.25 29.55
C ASN A 96 7.12 -16.88 28.06
N GLN A 97 5.99 -16.84 27.36
CA GLN A 97 5.93 -16.57 25.92
C GLN A 97 4.97 -15.40 25.63
N TYR A 98 4.83 -14.44 26.54
CA TYR A 98 3.82 -13.39 26.43
C TYR A 98 3.97 -12.51 25.20
N GLU A 99 5.20 -12.31 24.73
CA GLU A 99 5.52 -11.54 23.52
C GLU A 99 4.72 -11.99 22.28
N ILE A 100 4.38 -13.28 22.18
CA ILE A 100 3.63 -13.80 21.02
C ILE A 100 2.25 -13.15 20.87
N LEU A 101 1.59 -12.80 21.99
CA LEU A 101 0.26 -12.17 21.96
C LEU A 101 0.37 -10.73 21.46
N ILE A 102 1.46 -10.06 21.83
CA ILE A 102 1.79 -8.69 21.42
C ILE A 102 2.06 -8.66 19.91
N LYS A 103 2.94 -9.55 19.43
CA LYS A 103 3.24 -9.71 17.99
C LYS A 103 2.01 -10.07 17.18
N ALA A 104 1.20 -11.02 17.65
CA ALA A 104 -0.03 -11.42 16.97
C ALA A 104 -1.02 -10.26 16.81
N ALA A 105 -1.14 -9.38 17.81
CA ALA A 105 -2.00 -8.20 17.71
C ALA A 105 -1.39 -7.10 16.82
N MET A 106 -0.06 -6.92 16.83
CA MET A 106 0.63 -5.95 15.98
C MET A 106 0.58 -6.35 14.50
N ASN A 107 0.84 -7.62 14.18
CA ASN A 107 0.70 -8.17 12.82
C ASN A 107 -0.73 -8.01 12.29
N ALA A 108 -1.74 -8.34 13.11
CA ALA A 108 -3.13 -8.19 12.69
C ALA A 108 -3.62 -6.73 12.57
N ALA A 109 -2.99 -5.78 13.26
CA ALA A 109 -3.25 -4.37 13.01
C ALA A 109 -2.70 -3.95 11.63
N GLY A 110 -1.63 -4.58 11.16
CA GLY A 110 -0.92 -4.23 9.92
C GLY A 110 -0.09 -2.94 10.06
N GLY A 111 0.79 -2.64 9.11
CA GLY A 111 1.59 -1.41 9.10
C GLY A 111 2.58 -1.25 10.28
N VAL A 112 2.88 -2.34 10.98
CA VAL A 112 3.97 -2.39 11.97
C VAL A 112 4.91 -3.51 11.57
N TYR A 113 6.18 -3.19 11.42
CA TYR A 113 7.21 -4.16 11.08
C TYR A 113 7.52 -5.02 12.32
N THR A 114 7.08 -6.26 12.32
CA THR A 114 7.41 -7.26 13.35
C THR A 114 7.42 -8.66 12.71
N THR A 115 7.99 -9.63 13.41
CA THR A 115 8.15 -10.98 12.87
C THR A 115 6.90 -11.82 13.09
N GLU A 116 6.68 -12.80 12.21
CA GLU A 116 5.68 -13.85 12.39
C GLU A 116 6.30 -15.06 13.10
N ASP A 117 6.19 -15.04 14.42
CA ASP A 117 6.70 -16.10 15.28
C ASP A 117 5.61 -17.14 15.64
N ASP A 118 6.04 -18.31 16.12
CA ASP A 118 5.18 -19.41 16.58
C ASP A 118 5.46 -19.80 18.04
N ILE A 119 4.55 -20.56 18.68
CA ILE A 119 4.89 -21.31 19.91
C ILE A 119 5.22 -22.75 19.53
N VAL A 120 6.38 -23.21 19.97
CA VAL A 120 6.87 -24.58 19.76
C VAL A 120 7.18 -25.27 21.09
N ARG A 121 7.37 -26.59 21.04
CA ARG A 121 8.00 -27.36 22.11
C ARG A 121 9.44 -27.65 21.74
N ILE A 122 10.37 -27.00 22.44
CA ILE A 122 11.80 -27.31 22.33
C ILE A 122 12.15 -28.50 23.24
N ILE A 123 12.95 -29.42 22.73
CA ILE A 123 13.67 -30.47 23.44
C ILE A 123 15.15 -30.06 23.40
N GLY A 124 15.56 -29.33 24.43
CA GLY A 124 16.86 -28.69 24.49
C GLY A 124 18.00 -29.63 24.90
N THR A 125 19.18 -29.03 25.02
CA THR A 125 20.45 -29.64 25.43
C THR A 125 20.53 -30.00 26.91
N LYS A 126 19.46 -29.85 27.68
CA LYS A 126 19.31 -30.37 29.06
C LYS A 126 17.84 -30.73 29.29
N THR A 127 17.56 -31.67 30.19
CA THR A 127 16.18 -32.10 30.48
C THR A 127 15.28 -30.94 30.91
N ASN A 128 15.80 -30.04 31.75
CA ASN A 128 15.07 -28.86 32.22
C ASN A 128 14.90 -27.77 31.14
N PHE A 129 15.47 -27.94 29.95
CA PHE A 129 15.33 -27.00 28.84
C PHE A 129 14.24 -27.45 27.86
N THR A 130 13.55 -28.55 28.19
CA THR A 130 12.42 -29.04 27.41
C THR A 130 11.15 -28.32 27.81
N GLY A 131 10.46 -27.67 26.87
CA GLY A 131 9.23 -26.93 27.16
C GLY A 131 8.79 -26.00 26.05
N ALA A 132 7.89 -25.08 26.39
CA ALA A 132 7.40 -24.05 25.48
C ALA A 132 8.50 -23.02 25.17
N ALA A 133 8.54 -22.55 23.93
CA ALA A 133 9.38 -21.47 23.45
C ALA A 133 8.69 -20.70 22.32
N ILE A 134 9.02 -19.42 22.16
CA ILE A 134 8.75 -18.68 20.94
C ILE A 134 9.75 -19.12 19.88
N PHE A 135 9.27 -19.44 18.68
CA PHE A 135 10.08 -19.80 17.53
C PHE A 135 10.01 -18.69 16.50
N SER A 136 11.14 -18.02 16.32
CA SER A 136 11.29 -16.93 15.37
C SER A 136 12.10 -17.44 14.19
N LYS A 137 11.42 -17.53 13.04
CA LYS A 137 11.98 -18.08 11.79
C LYS A 137 12.90 -17.07 11.09
N SER A 138 12.62 -15.78 11.26
CA SER A 138 13.41 -14.68 10.74
C SER A 138 13.66 -13.66 11.84
N ARG A 139 14.83 -13.01 11.87
CA ARG A 139 15.18 -11.99 12.89
C ARG A 139 15.58 -10.67 12.26
N PHE A 140 14.78 -10.19 11.30
CA PHE A 140 15.12 -9.03 10.47
C PHE A 140 16.45 -9.25 9.73
N ASP A 141 16.64 -10.49 9.29
CA ASP A 141 17.69 -10.91 8.37
C ASP A 141 17.32 -10.55 6.93
N SER A 142 18.18 -10.91 5.98
CA SER A 142 17.98 -10.60 4.56
C SER A 142 16.64 -11.10 4.03
N GLU A 143 16.20 -12.29 4.44
CA GLU A 143 14.92 -12.85 4.00
C GLU A 143 13.74 -11.96 4.43
N TYR A 144 13.72 -11.55 5.70
CA TYR A 144 12.68 -10.63 6.16
C TYR A 144 12.79 -9.27 5.46
N LEU A 145 13.99 -8.70 5.37
CA LEU A 145 14.16 -7.34 4.83
C LEU A 145 13.80 -7.28 3.33
N ASP A 146 14.27 -8.23 2.52
CA ASP A 146 13.95 -8.30 1.09
C ASP A 146 12.47 -8.63 0.85
N GLY A 147 11.82 -9.33 1.78
CA GLY A 147 10.37 -9.56 1.75
C GLY A 147 9.53 -8.34 2.11
N GLN A 148 10.11 -7.34 2.79
CA GLN A 148 9.42 -6.11 3.19
C GLN A 148 9.73 -4.91 2.28
N TRP A 149 10.95 -4.87 1.73
CA TRP A 149 11.43 -3.77 0.89
C TRP A 149 12.24 -4.32 -0.28
N GLU A 150 12.12 -3.68 -1.44
CA GLU A 150 12.96 -3.99 -2.59
C GLU A 150 14.44 -3.83 -2.23
N ASN A 151 15.21 -4.90 -2.42
CA ASN A 151 16.62 -5.00 -2.00
C ASN A 151 16.85 -4.65 -0.51
N GLY A 152 15.87 -4.90 0.35
CA GLY A 152 15.89 -4.48 1.75
C GLY A 152 17.16 -4.91 2.51
N ALA A 153 17.75 -6.05 2.19
CA ALA A 153 18.99 -6.53 2.80
C ALA A 153 20.20 -5.59 2.61
N ASP A 154 20.17 -4.72 1.61
CA ASP A 154 21.23 -3.71 1.37
C ASP A 154 21.23 -2.59 2.43
N GLY A 155 20.08 -2.34 3.07
CA GLY A 155 19.96 -1.35 4.15
C GLY A 155 20.60 -1.83 5.46
N THR A 156 21.27 -0.95 6.19
CA THR A 156 21.88 -1.29 7.48
C THR A 156 20.87 -1.27 8.63
N VAL A 157 20.76 -2.39 9.35
CA VAL A 157 19.95 -2.56 10.56
C VAL A 157 20.79 -2.25 11.79
N PHE A 158 20.29 -1.35 12.63
CA PHE A 158 20.89 -1.00 13.92
C PHE A 158 20.01 -1.45 15.08
N LYS A 159 20.57 -2.27 15.98
CA LYS A 159 19.96 -2.53 17.29
C LYS A 159 20.38 -1.41 18.25
N TYR A 160 19.40 -0.73 18.83
CA TYR A 160 19.61 0.24 19.91
C TYR A 160 19.77 -0.49 21.23
N GLU A 161 20.93 -0.33 21.86
CA GLU A 161 21.40 -1.21 22.92
C GLU A 161 22.15 -0.48 24.03
N LEU A 162 22.17 -1.08 25.22
CA LEU A 162 22.94 -0.61 26.37
C LEU A 162 24.37 -1.15 26.34
N ILE A 163 25.25 -0.43 27.04
CA ILE A 163 26.55 -0.97 27.44
C ILE A 163 26.32 -1.83 28.68
N TYR A 164 26.82 -3.07 28.63
CA TYR A 164 26.82 -4.03 29.75
C TYR A 164 28.24 -4.16 30.31
N PRO A 165 28.56 -3.50 31.44
CA PRO A 165 29.90 -3.55 32.01
C PRO A 165 30.11 -4.88 32.76
N LEU A 166 30.91 -5.77 32.18
CA LEU A 166 31.29 -7.04 32.83
C LEU A 166 32.32 -6.81 33.93
N THR A 167 31.99 -7.22 35.16
CA THR A 167 32.85 -7.00 36.35
C THR A 167 33.65 -8.23 36.78
N GLN A 168 33.38 -9.40 36.19
CA GLN A 168 34.00 -10.66 36.58
C GLN A 168 34.68 -11.35 35.41
N THR A 169 35.94 -11.75 35.62
CA THR A 169 36.75 -12.49 34.63
C THR A 169 37.55 -13.59 35.30
N VAL A 170 37.97 -14.57 34.50
CA VAL A 170 38.95 -15.58 34.95
C VAL A 170 40.24 -14.88 35.35
N GLY A 171 40.68 -15.10 36.59
CA GLY A 171 41.90 -14.49 37.14
C GLY A 171 41.78 -13.00 37.48
N ASN A 172 40.58 -12.41 37.34
CA ASN A 172 40.31 -11.00 37.64
C ASN A 172 41.19 -10.01 36.85
N THR A 173 41.50 -10.33 35.60
CA THR A 173 42.22 -9.46 34.66
C THR A 173 41.29 -8.88 33.59
N PRO A 174 41.55 -7.68 33.04
CA PRO A 174 40.74 -7.12 31.95
C PRO A 174 40.66 -8.02 30.71
N GLU A 175 41.69 -8.81 30.44
CA GLU A 175 41.81 -9.71 29.29
C GLU A 175 41.28 -11.13 29.56
N GLY A 176 40.96 -11.47 30.81
CA GLY A 176 40.45 -12.78 31.18
C GLY A 176 39.08 -13.08 30.57
N LEU A 177 38.80 -14.38 30.36
CA LEU A 177 37.49 -14.86 29.89
C LEU A 177 36.39 -14.36 30.82
N LYS A 178 35.27 -13.94 30.24
CA LYS A 178 34.19 -13.29 30.98
C LYS A 178 33.23 -14.31 31.58
N TYR A 179 32.74 -14.02 32.77
CA TYR A 179 31.64 -14.76 33.37
C TYR A 179 30.29 -14.09 33.05
N PRO A 180 29.20 -14.86 32.87
CA PRO A 180 27.86 -14.30 32.88
C PRO A 180 27.56 -13.70 34.24
N GLN A 181 26.84 -12.58 34.26
CA GLN A 181 26.51 -11.84 35.48
C GLN A 181 25.05 -11.39 35.48
N GLU A 182 24.44 -11.51 36.64
CA GLU A 182 23.17 -10.87 36.99
C GLU A 182 23.52 -9.65 37.84
N GLY A 183 23.11 -8.45 37.42
CA GLY A 183 23.46 -7.24 38.14
C GLY A 183 22.96 -5.96 37.49
N GLU A 184 22.86 -4.91 38.30
CA GLU A 184 22.52 -3.55 37.87
C GLU A 184 23.78 -2.79 37.45
N GLY A 185 23.65 -1.86 36.47
CA GLY A 185 24.78 -1.04 36.02
C GLY A 185 24.93 -0.88 34.50
N VAL A 186 23.87 -1.13 33.74
CA VAL A 186 23.84 -0.86 32.30
C VAL A 186 23.84 0.64 32.00
N ALA A 187 24.47 1.06 30.90
CA ALA A 187 24.55 2.46 30.50
C ALA A 187 24.02 2.67 29.08
N GLY A 188 23.03 3.55 28.95
CA GLY A 188 22.43 3.95 27.68
C GLY A 188 22.67 5.43 27.37
N VAL A 189 22.28 5.83 26.17
CA VAL A 189 22.28 7.22 25.70
C VAL A 189 20.93 7.52 25.09
N SER A 190 20.41 8.73 25.22
CA SER A 190 19.17 9.11 24.53
C SER A 190 19.35 9.10 23.01
N VAL A 191 18.26 8.87 22.27
CA VAL A 191 18.23 8.93 20.79
C VAL A 191 18.43 10.38 20.33
N SER A 192 19.70 10.77 20.22
CA SER A 192 20.16 12.14 19.97
C SER A 192 21.58 12.11 19.39
N SER A 193 22.11 13.26 18.98
CA SER A 193 23.48 13.33 18.44
C SER A 193 24.51 13.07 19.53
N LEU A 194 25.45 12.16 19.25
CA LEU A 194 26.70 11.99 20.00
C LEU A 194 27.90 12.66 19.32
N GLY A 195 27.69 13.27 18.15
CA GLY A 195 28.75 13.83 17.31
C GLY A 195 28.50 13.62 15.82
N THR A 196 29.51 13.96 15.02
CA THR A 196 29.48 13.84 13.55
C THR A 196 29.87 12.43 13.07
N LEU A 197 29.79 12.18 11.76
CA LEU A 197 30.26 10.91 11.15
C LEU A 197 31.75 10.66 11.42
N ALA A 198 32.58 11.71 11.50
CA ALA A 198 33.98 11.59 11.90
C ALA A 198 34.17 11.06 13.34
N GLN A 199 33.11 11.07 14.15
CA GLN A 199 33.05 10.60 15.53
C GLN A 199 32.18 9.33 15.66
N LYS A 200 32.02 8.55 14.58
CA LYS A 200 31.16 7.35 14.54
C LYS A 200 31.44 6.34 15.65
N GLU A 201 32.68 6.29 16.16
CA GLU A 201 33.09 5.46 17.30
C GLU A 201 32.22 5.65 18.56
N ARG A 202 31.65 6.85 18.76
CA ARG A 202 30.74 7.13 19.88
C ARG A 202 29.41 6.41 19.77
N TYR A 203 29.00 6.06 18.55
CA TYR A 203 27.73 5.40 18.28
C TYR A 203 27.84 3.87 18.33
N ARG A 204 29.02 3.29 18.06
CA ARG A 204 29.21 1.84 17.92
C ARG A 204 28.68 0.98 19.06
N TRP A 205 28.73 1.51 20.28
CA TRP A 205 28.33 0.76 21.48
C TRP A 205 26.84 0.79 21.74
N HIS A 206 26.13 1.77 21.18
CA HIS A 206 24.71 2.02 21.43
C HIS A 206 23.83 1.70 20.21
N TRP A 207 24.41 1.71 19.00
CA TRP A 207 23.74 1.35 17.76
C TRP A 207 24.53 0.23 17.09
N LEU A 208 24.20 -1.01 17.46
CA LEU A 208 24.89 -2.21 16.98
C LEU A 208 24.41 -2.58 15.59
N ILE A 209 25.32 -2.60 14.61
CA ILE A 209 25.04 -3.10 13.27
C ILE A 209 24.71 -4.61 13.31
N ARG A 210 23.59 -5.00 12.69
CA ARG A 210 23.07 -6.39 12.70
C ARG A 210 23.24 -7.14 11.38
N ASN A 211 23.34 -6.44 10.26
CA ASN A 211 23.69 -6.93 8.92
C ASN A 211 24.73 -5.98 8.30
N ASN A 212 25.40 -6.38 7.22
CA ASN A 212 26.38 -5.51 6.52
C ASN A 212 27.47 -4.94 7.46
N ARG A 213 27.88 -5.75 8.46
CA ARG A 213 28.76 -5.30 9.54
C ARG A 213 30.15 -4.87 9.07
N GLU A 214 30.63 -5.48 7.98
CA GLU A 214 31.93 -5.16 7.38
C GLU A 214 31.97 -3.75 6.77
N GLU A 215 30.82 -3.24 6.31
CA GLU A 215 30.70 -1.90 5.74
C GLU A 215 30.92 -0.80 6.78
N ASP A 216 30.56 -1.10 8.04
CA ASP A 216 30.81 -0.19 9.15
C ASP A 216 30.25 1.24 8.92
N ASP A 217 29.11 1.30 8.23
CA ASP A 217 28.50 2.54 7.77
C ASP A 217 27.47 3.07 8.78
N TYR A 218 27.74 4.25 9.34
CA TYR A 218 26.85 4.98 10.25
C TYR A 218 26.23 6.22 9.59
N SER A 219 26.43 6.41 8.28
CA SER A 219 26.04 7.60 7.53
C SER A 219 24.53 7.88 7.59
N LYS A 220 23.71 6.83 7.72
CA LYS A 220 22.25 6.93 7.77
C LYS A 220 21.70 7.11 9.19
N ILE A 221 22.23 6.38 10.18
CA ILE A 221 21.71 6.44 11.55
C ILE A 221 22.03 7.77 12.23
N ILE A 222 23.24 8.32 12.02
CA ILE A 222 23.70 9.54 12.71
C ILE A 222 22.79 10.75 12.42
N PRO A 223 22.48 11.09 11.15
CA PRO A 223 21.55 12.17 10.84
C PRO A 223 20.15 11.92 11.42
N ALA A 224 19.65 10.68 11.34
CA ALA A 224 18.29 10.35 11.77
C ALA A 224 18.11 10.46 13.30
N VAL A 225 19.04 9.94 14.10
CA VAL A 225 18.99 10.10 15.56
C VAL A 225 19.30 11.54 15.98
N THR A 226 20.13 12.26 15.22
CA THR A 226 20.33 13.70 15.42
C THR A 226 19.04 14.49 15.23
N ALA A 227 18.26 14.15 14.20
CA ALA A 227 16.94 14.73 13.91
C ALA A 227 15.94 14.44 15.03
N LEU A 228 15.87 13.19 15.48
CA LEU A 228 15.02 12.80 16.61
C LEU A 228 15.40 13.55 17.90
N GLY A 229 16.69 13.83 18.12
CA GLY A 229 17.18 14.61 19.26
C GLY A 229 16.87 16.11 19.22
N GLN A 230 16.37 16.66 18.10
CA GLN A 230 16.03 18.09 17.99
C GLN A 230 14.74 18.44 18.74
N SER A 231 14.37 19.71 18.70
CA SER A 231 13.10 20.24 19.23
C SER A 231 12.51 21.31 18.29
N GLY A 232 11.21 21.62 18.47
CA GLY A 232 10.53 22.67 17.71
C GLY A 232 10.55 22.46 16.19
N ALA A 233 10.68 23.53 15.42
CA ALA A 233 10.68 23.47 13.96
C ALA A 233 11.82 22.61 13.38
N ASN A 234 12.99 22.60 14.03
CA ASN A 234 14.12 21.78 13.57
C ASN A 234 13.82 20.28 13.67
N PHE A 235 13.12 19.84 14.72
CA PHE A 235 12.67 18.46 14.85
C PHE A 235 11.78 18.07 13.67
N LEU A 236 10.73 18.84 13.39
CA LEU A 236 9.79 18.52 12.32
C LEU A 236 10.45 18.55 10.94
N ASN A 237 11.24 19.58 10.65
CA ASN A 237 11.90 19.71 9.34
C ASN A 237 12.87 18.55 9.06
N GLN A 238 13.67 18.16 10.05
CA GLN A 238 14.66 17.09 9.86
C GLN A 238 14.01 15.71 9.89
N THR A 239 13.05 15.46 10.79
CA THR A 239 12.35 14.17 10.85
C THR A 239 11.50 13.94 9.61
N ASN A 240 10.83 14.97 9.07
CA ASN A 240 10.10 14.86 7.81
C ASN A 240 10.98 14.43 6.64
N ALA A 241 12.28 14.75 6.66
CA ALA A 241 13.23 14.33 5.62
C ALA A 241 13.80 12.92 5.87
N LEU A 242 14.04 12.54 7.14
CA LEU A 242 14.88 11.38 7.48
C LEU A 242 14.15 10.21 8.12
N VAL A 243 12.95 10.42 8.66
CA VAL A 243 12.19 9.43 9.43
C VAL A 243 10.81 9.25 8.81
N ASP A 244 10.40 8.00 8.63
CA ASP A 244 8.99 7.71 8.36
C ASP A 244 8.19 7.90 9.65
N GLY A 245 7.71 9.12 9.88
CA GLY A 245 6.97 9.49 11.09
C GLY A 245 5.69 8.68 11.29
N ASN A 246 5.02 8.24 10.20
CA ASN A 246 3.80 7.45 10.30
C ASN A 246 4.10 6.05 10.83
N SER A 247 5.04 5.34 10.18
CA SER A 247 5.48 4.01 10.64
C SER A 247 6.12 4.07 12.03
N PHE A 248 6.91 5.11 12.30
CA PHE A 248 7.50 5.36 13.61
C PHE A 248 6.43 5.45 14.69
N LEU A 249 5.44 6.35 14.56
CA LEU A 249 4.38 6.51 15.56
C LEU A 249 3.54 5.24 15.72
N ARG A 250 3.23 4.56 14.62
CA ARG A 250 2.44 3.33 14.63
C ARG A 250 3.12 2.21 15.40
N SER A 251 4.43 2.05 15.22
CA SER A 251 5.21 1.00 15.87
C SER A 251 5.24 1.09 17.41
N LEU A 252 5.01 2.28 17.98
CA LEU A 252 5.00 2.49 19.44
C LEU A 252 3.69 2.03 20.09
N VAL A 253 2.58 1.97 19.32
CA VAL A 253 1.23 1.77 19.86
C VAL A 253 1.07 0.41 20.53
N GLY A 254 1.53 -0.67 19.90
CA GLY A 254 1.43 -2.03 20.43
C GLY A 254 2.02 -2.15 21.84
N PRO A 255 3.33 -1.90 22.02
CA PRO A 255 3.96 -1.97 23.33
C PRO A 255 3.26 -1.09 24.39
N ILE A 256 2.89 0.15 24.04
CA ILE A 256 2.16 1.07 24.93
C ILE A 256 0.79 0.50 25.35
N LEU A 257 0.04 -0.10 24.43
CA LEU A 257 -1.27 -0.70 24.72
C LEU A 257 -1.13 -1.97 25.56
N PHE A 258 -0.15 -2.83 25.30
CA PHE A 258 0.07 -4.03 26.10
C PHE A 258 0.67 -3.75 27.48
N GLY A 259 1.06 -2.49 27.73
CA GLY A 259 1.62 -2.08 29.00
C GLY A 259 3.01 -2.65 29.24
N THR A 260 3.76 -2.85 28.15
CA THR A 260 5.14 -3.34 28.21
C THR A 260 6.03 -2.35 28.95
N THR A 261 6.94 -2.86 29.75
CA THR A 261 8.03 -2.11 30.37
C THR A 261 9.32 -2.37 29.60
N ASP A 262 10.38 -1.63 29.93
CA ASP A 262 11.72 -1.86 29.42
C ASP A 262 11.87 -1.82 27.88
N THR A 263 11.16 -0.92 27.21
CA THR A 263 11.22 -0.74 25.76
C THR A 263 11.31 0.72 25.37
N TYR A 264 11.93 1.01 24.23
CA TYR A 264 12.01 2.36 23.68
C TYR A 264 10.64 3.05 23.57
N ALA A 265 9.58 2.27 23.28
CA ALA A 265 8.21 2.79 23.18
C ALA A 265 7.69 3.44 24.49
N VAL A 266 8.27 3.11 25.63
CA VAL A 266 7.96 3.72 26.94
C VAL A 266 9.11 4.57 27.50
N GLY A 267 10.13 4.86 26.69
CA GLY A 267 11.22 5.78 27.03
C GLY A 267 12.51 5.10 27.52
N SER A 268 12.62 3.77 27.46
CA SER A 268 13.90 3.09 27.76
C SER A 268 14.94 3.36 26.68
N GLN A 269 16.22 3.29 27.04
CA GLN A 269 17.35 3.57 26.14
C GLN A 269 17.85 2.32 25.38
N HIS A 270 16.95 1.37 25.08
CA HIS A 270 17.23 0.16 24.32
C HIS A 270 15.95 -0.48 23.78
N ASN A 271 16.04 -1.73 23.32
CA ASN A 271 14.91 -2.53 22.86
C ASN A 271 14.13 -1.85 21.72
N ALA A 272 14.92 -1.40 20.75
CA ALA A 272 14.45 -0.89 19.47
C ALA A 272 15.43 -1.31 18.37
N ILE A 273 14.90 -1.44 17.17
CA ILE A 273 15.68 -1.53 15.95
C ILE A 273 15.39 -0.31 15.09
N PHE A 274 16.45 0.29 14.56
CA PHE A 274 16.39 1.38 13.60
C PHE A 274 16.95 0.88 12.28
N TYR A 275 16.21 1.08 11.20
CA TYR A 275 16.57 0.58 9.89
C TYR A 275 16.19 1.62 8.83
N THR A 276 17.04 1.80 7.84
CA THR A 276 16.76 2.68 6.70
C THR A 276 16.77 1.83 5.43
N PRO A 277 15.60 1.53 4.84
CA PRO A 277 15.54 0.79 3.59
C PRO A 277 16.23 1.56 2.45
N PRO A 278 16.76 0.87 1.43
CA PRO A 278 17.29 1.52 0.24
C PRO A 278 16.28 2.50 -0.36
N GLY A 279 16.73 3.72 -0.66
CA GLY A 279 15.86 4.79 -1.18
C GLY A 279 14.82 5.37 -0.20
N GLY A 280 14.68 4.80 1.00
CA GLY A 280 13.64 5.18 1.97
C GLY A 280 14.12 6.03 3.15
N LYS A 281 13.19 6.26 4.08
CA LYS A 281 13.44 6.95 5.37
C LYS A 281 13.63 5.94 6.49
N MET A 282 14.29 6.35 7.56
CA MET A 282 14.47 5.51 8.74
C MET A 282 13.11 5.10 9.33
N VAL A 283 12.93 3.81 9.58
CA VAL A 283 11.81 3.22 10.29
C VAL A 283 12.26 2.74 11.68
N HIS A 284 11.29 2.65 12.60
CA HIS A 284 11.48 2.00 13.89
C HIS A 284 10.79 0.63 13.86
N ILE A 285 11.57 -0.40 14.15
CA ILE A 285 11.10 -1.78 14.31
C ILE A 285 11.11 -2.05 15.83
N PRO A 286 9.93 -2.23 16.45
CA PRO A 286 9.82 -2.42 17.88
C PRO A 286 10.36 -3.83 18.23
N TRP A 287 11.07 -3.94 19.36
CA TRP A 287 11.86 -5.13 19.71
C TRP A 287 11.75 -5.48 21.20
N ASP A 288 11.87 -6.77 21.53
CA ASP A 288 11.96 -7.32 22.90
C ASP A 288 10.74 -6.98 23.78
N PHE A 289 9.59 -7.63 23.53
CA PHE A 289 8.35 -7.40 24.31
C PHE A 289 8.13 -8.44 25.41
N ASP A 290 9.18 -8.74 26.16
CA ASP A 290 9.22 -9.76 27.21
C ASP A 290 8.15 -9.55 28.31
N PHE A 291 7.62 -8.34 28.45
CA PHE A 291 6.76 -7.91 29.55
C PHE A 291 5.34 -7.60 29.09
N LEU A 292 4.38 -8.44 29.48
CA LEU A 292 2.94 -8.19 29.32
C LEU A 292 2.35 -7.69 30.63
N ASP A 293 1.39 -6.76 30.57
CA ASP A 293 0.57 -6.29 31.71
C ASP A 293 1.29 -5.67 32.92
N GLN A 294 2.53 -5.21 32.75
CA GLN A 294 3.38 -4.73 33.85
C GLN A 294 3.20 -3.25 34.26
N SER A 295 2.36 -2.50 33.54
CA SER A 295 2.07 -1.10 33.86
C SER A 295 0.71 -0.93 34.55
N ASN A 296 0.38 0.30 34.94
CA ASN A 296 -1.00 0.61 35.34
C ASN A 296 -1.91 0.58 34.08
N PRO A 297 -3.10 -0.06 34.10
CA PRO A 297 -4.00 -0.07 32.93
C PRO A 297 -4.45 1.34 32.50
N SER A 298 -4.36 2.32 33.39
CA SER A 298 -4.61 3.75 33.11
C SER A 298 -3.32 4.57 32.97
N ALA A 299 -2.16 3.95 32.76
CA ALA A 299 -0.90 4.66 32.49
C ALA A 299 -0.99 5.53 31.24
N SER A 300 -0.12 6.54 31.11
CA SER A 300 -0.07 7.40 29.94
C SER A 300 -0.01 6.61 28.63
N LEU A 301 -0.69 7.11 27.60
CA LEU A 301 -0.59 6.59 26.24
C LEU A 301 0.41 7.40 25.41
N THR A 302 1.13 8.35 26.01
CA THR A 302 2.20 9.09 25.34
C THR A 302 3.46 9.14 26.21
N PRO A 303 4.01 7.99 26.65
CA PRO A 303 5.15 7.94 27.58
C PRO A 303 6.49 8.31 26.92
N ASN A 304 6.63 8.12 25.61
CA ASN A 304 7.89 8.34 24.90
C ASN A 304 8.12 9.85 24.55
N PRO A 305 9.31 10.42 24.83
CA PRO A 305 9.61 11.83 24.55
C PRO A 305 9.55 12.23 23.06
N GLU A 306 9.99 11.35 22.14
CA GLU A 306 9.93 11.59 20.71
C GLU A 306 8.49 11.58 20.19
N LEU A 307 7.66 10.65 20.68
CA LEU A 307 6.22 10.64 20.44
C LEU A 307 5.58 11.98 20.84
N VAL A 308 5.89 12.49 22.04
CA VAL A 308 5.38 13.78 22.52
C VAL A 308 5.79 14.94 21.59
N LYS A 309 7.01 14.92 21.05
CA LYS A 309 7.47 15.95 20.08
C LYS A 309 6.69 15.89 18.76
N PHE A 310 6.40 14.70 18.23
CA PHE A 310 5.58 14.56 17.02
C PHE A 310 4.18 15.11 17.23
N ILE A 311 3.47 14.62 18.26
CA ILE A 311 2.06 14.97 18.52
C ILE A 311 1.85 16.38 19.07
N ALA A 312 2.93 17.16 19.24
CA ALA A 312 2.83 18.60 19.49
C ALA A 312 2.22 19.34 18.28
N THR A 313 2.27 18.76 17.08
CA THR A 313 1.55 19.26 15.90
C THR A 313 0.17 18.61 15.77
N PRO A 314 -0.86 19.35 15.36
CA PRO A 314 -2.20 18.79 15.21
C PRO A 314 -2.29 17.62 14.21
N ALA A 315 -1.58 17.72 13.08
CA ALA A 315 -1.56 16.67 12.06
C ALA A 315 -0.98 15.34 12.61
N TRP A 316 0.18 15.37 13.26
CA TRP A 316 0.75 14.15 13.85
C TRP A 316 -0.03 13.66 15.07
N LYS A 317 -0.66 14.57 15.84
CA LYS A 317 -1.57 14.20 16.93
C LYS A 317 -2.71 13.33 16.40
N ARG A 318 -3.36 13.77 15.32
CA ARG A 318 -4.39 13.01 14.63
C ARG A 318 -3.88 11.64 14.16
N VAL A 319 -2.72 11.59 13.51
CA VAL A 319 -2.11 10.33 13.01
C VAL A 319 -1.92 9.33 14.16
N TYR A 320 -1.31 9.77 15.27
CA TYR A 320 -1.05 8.90 16.42
C TYR A 320 -2.34 8.35 17.03
N TRP A 321 -3.31 9.22 17.35
CA TRP A 321 -4.56 8.77 17.95
C TRP A 321 -5.40 7.93 16.99
N GLY A 322 -5.30 8.17 15.68
CA GLY A 322 -5.84 7.28 14.66
C GLY A 322 -5.17 5.90 14.62
N HIS A 323 -3.86 5.78 14.92
CA HIS A 323 -3.22 4.48 15.13
C HIS A 323 -3.75 3.78 16.37
N VAL A 324 -3.91 4.49 17.49
CA VAL A 324 -4.49 3.91 18.72
C VAL A 324 -5.92 3.40 18.46
N LEU A 325 -6.78 4.19 17.80
CA LEU A 325 -8.14 3.82 17.46
C LEU A 325 -8.21 2.58 16.55
N ASP A 326 -7.36 2.55 15.53
CA ASP A 326 -7.27 1.44 14.57
C ASP A 326 -6.84 0.12 15.25
N PHE A 327 -5.84 0.16 16.12
CA PHE A 327 -5.47 -1.00 16.96
C PHE A 327 -6.66 -1.48 17.80
N LEU A 328 -7.35 -0.57 18.49
CA LEU A 328 -8.50 -0.90 19.35
C LEU A 328 -9.65 -1.53 18.56
N ASN A 329 -9.84 -1.15 17.30
CA ASN A 329 -10.89 -1.68 16.45
C ASN A 329 -10.52 -3.04 15.85
N LYS A 330 -9.25 -3.25 15.47
CA LYS A 330 -8.81 -4.47 14.76
C LYS A 330 -8.36 -5.60 15.69
N SER A 331 -7.36 -5.33 16.53
CA SER A 331 -6.59 -6.39 17.20
C SER A 331 -6.46 -6.23 18.71
N PHE A 332 -6.71 -5.04 19.26
CA PHE A 332 -6.73 -4.77 20.69
C PHE A 332 -8.17 -4.63 21.22
N ASN A 333 -8.99 -5.64 20.94
CA ASN A 333 -10.36 -5.77 21.43
C ASN A 333 -10.57 -7.12 22.12
N ASP A 334 -11.64 -7.23 22.92
CA ASP A 334 -11.88 -8.42 23.75
C ASP A 334 -11.99 -9.71 22.94
N ALA A 335 -12.68 -9.67 21.80
CA ALA A 335 -12.88 -10.85 20.96
C ALA A 335 -11.54 -11.38 20.41
N TYR A 336 -10.72 -10.50 19.84
CA TYR A 336 -9.40 -10.86 19.30
C TYR A 336 -8.47 -11.36 20.40
N LEU A 337 -8.34 -10.59 21.48
CA LEU A 337 -7.41 -10.90 22.57
C LEU A 337 -7.83 -12.17 23.31
N THR A 338 -9.12 -12.39 23.58
CA THR A 338 -9.61 -13.63 24.21
C THR A 338 -9.31 -14.84 23.34
N ARG A 339 -9.55 -14.74 22.02
CA ARG A 339 -9.26 -15.82 21.06
C ARG A 339 -7.79 -16.23 21.11
N TRP A 340 -6.88 -15.27 20.96
CA TRP A 340 -5.45 -15.57 20.87
C TRP A 340 -4.81 -15.89 22.21
N ALA A 341 -5.20 -15.22 23.29
CA ALA A 341 -4.75 -15.59 24.64
C ALA A 341 -5.16 -17.03 24.98
N THR A 342 -6.40 -17.42 24.67
CA THR A 342 -6.86 -18.81 24.87
C THR A 342 -6.11 -19.79 23.98
N HIS A 343 -5.86 -19.42 22.71
CA HIS A 343 -5.12 -20.25 21.77
C HIS A 343 -3.71 -20.57 22.27
N TYR A 344 -2.93 -19.55 22.61
CA TYR A 344 -1.54 -19.68 23.02
C TYR A 344 -1.37 -20.30 24.40
N SER A 345 -2.33 -20.09 25.31
CA SER A 345 -2.34 -20.70 26.65
C SER A 345 -2.37 -22.23 26.63
N ARG A 346 -2.70 -22.87 25.49
CA ARG A 346 -2.65 -24.33 25.34
C ARG A 346 -1.23 -24.89 25.20
N PHE A 347 -0.27 -24.02 24.85
CA PHE A 347 1.07 -24.43 24.44
C PHE A 347 2.19 -23.85 25.33
N GLY A 348 1.84 -23.06 26.34
CA GLY A 348 2.80 -22.41 27.24
C GLY A 348 2.13 -21.90 28.50
N VAL A 349 2.59 -20.76 29.00
CA VAL A 349 1.98 -20.10 30.17
C VAL A 349 0.57 -19.58 29.83
N SER A 350 -0.30 -19.54 30.85
CA SER A 350 -1.64 -18.96 30.69
C SER A 350 -1.54 -17.45 30.45
N MET A 351 -1.97 -17.00 29.26
CA MET A 351 -2.09 -15.58 28.90
C MET A 351 -3.48 -15.03 29.22
N THR A 352 -4.45 -15.89 29.55
CA THR A 352 -5.81 -15.47 29.88
C THR A 352 -5.90 -14.69 31.19
N SER A 353 -4.90 -14.80 32.07
CA SER A 353 -4.79 -14.01 33.30
C SER A 353 -4.67 -12.50 33.02
N SER A 354 -4.09 -12.12 31.89
CA SER A 354 -3.88 -10.73 31.49
C SER A 354 -5.14 -10.08 30.89
N LEU A 355 -6.18 -10.85 30.55
CA LEU A 355 -7.37 -10.33 29.86
C LEU A 355 -8.10 -9.24 30.66
N SER A 356 -8.11 -9.32 32.00
CA SER A 356 -8.70 -8.27 32.85
C SER A 356 -7.97 -6.93 32.68
N PHE A 357 -6.64 -6.96 32.73
CA PHE A 357 -5.80 -5.79 32.46
C PHE A 357 -6.07 -5.23 31.06
N LEU A 358 -6.04 -6.09 30.03
CA LEU A 358 -6.15 -5.68 28.63
C LEU A 358 -7.52 -5.06 28.32
N ARG A 359 -8.62 -5.59 28.90
CA ARG A 359 -9.96 -4.99 28.77
C ARG A 359 -10.02 -3.60 29.39
N ASN A 360 -9.50 -3.45 30.61
CA ASN A 360 -9.46 -2.16 31.29
C ASN A 360 -8.61 -1.15 30.51
N ARG A 361 -7.48 -1.61 29.96
CA ARG A 361 -6.57 -0.83 29.12
C ARG A 361 -7.23 -0.37 27.82
N ALA A 362 -7.99 -1.25 27.15
CA ALA A 362 -8.73 -0.91 25.93
C ALA A 362 -9.82 0.14 26.21
N ASN A 363 -10.57 -0.01 27.30
CA ASN A 363 -11.58 0.97 27.72
C ASN A 363 -10.97 2.34 28.02
N TYR A 364 -9.87 2.36 28.77
CA TYR A 364 -9.11 3.58 29.06
C TYR A 364 -8.60 4.23 27.76
N ALA A 365 -8.01 3.45 26.85
CA ALA A 365 -7.50 3.97 25.58
C ALA A 365 -8.59 4.55 24.68
N ARG A 366 -9.77 3.92 24.60
CA ARG A 366 -10.93 4.49 23.90
C ARG A 366 -11.38 5.83 24.51
N ALA A 367 -11.40 5.94 25.84
CA ALA A 367 -11.73 7.20 26.51
C ALA A 367 -10.70 8.31 26.23
N GLN A 368 -9.40 7.96 26.22
CA GLN A 368 -8.33 8.89 25.91
C GLN A 368 -8.35 9.35 24.45
N VAL A 369 -8.64 8.46 23.50
CA VAL A 369 -8.85 8.82 22.09
C VAL A 369 -9.89 9.93 21.95
N ASN A 370 -11.06 9.75 22.59
CA ASN A 370 -12.16 10.72 22.52
C ASN A 370 -11.85 12.05 23.24
N THR A 371 -10.96 12.03 24.23
CA THR A 371 -10.49 13.23 24.94
C THR A 371 -9.40 13.96 24.16
N ALA A 372 -8.53 13.22 23.47
CA ALA A 372 -7.41 13.78 22.75
C ALA A 372 -7.83 14.54 21.50
N VAL A 373 -8.82 14.02 20.77
CA VAL A 373 -9.44 14.67 19.61
C VAL A 373 -10.94 14.46 19.69
N ALA A 374 -11.69 15.56 19.84
CA ALA A 374 -13.14 15.52 19.95
C ALA A 374 -13.76 14.92 18.68
N GLN A 375 -14.79 14.09 18.86
CA GLN A 375 -15.47 13.48 17.72
C GLN A 375 -16.31 14.53 16.97
N VAL A 376 -16.06 14.66 15.67
CA VAL A 376 -16.82 15.53 14.76
C VAL A 376 -17.29 14.75 13.54
N PRO A 377 -18.51 15.00 13.03
CA PRO A 377 -18.93 14.39 11.77
C PRO A 377 -18.10 14.92 10.61
N PHE A 378 -17.88 14.06 9.61
CA PHE A 378 -17.33 14.50 8.33
C PHE A 378 -18.28 15.49 7.66
N ARG A 379 -17.82 16.71 7.40
CA ARG A 379 -18.63 17.77 6.78
C ARG A 379 -17.75 18.78 6.06
N ILE A 380 -18.35 19.52 5.12
CA ILE A 380 -17.76 20.73 4.52
C ILE A 380 -18.17 21.94 5.36
N THR A 381 -17.21 22.80 5.68
CA THR A 381 -17.42 24.08 6.39
C THR A 381 -17.31 25.28 5.47
N THR A 382 -16.72 25.14 4.28
CA THR A 382 -16.79 26.15 3.22
C THR A 382 -18.25 26.42 2.85
N ALA A 383 -18.67 27.69 2.89
CA ALA A 383 -20.00 28.09 2.49
C ALA A 383 -20.25 27.83 0.99
N GLY A 384 -21.37 27.20 0.67
CA GLY A 384 -21.80 26.92 -0.71
C GLY A 384 -23.04 27.74 -1.11
N PRO A 385 -23.25 27.99 -2.42
CA PRO A 385 -22.38 27.66 -3.55
C PRO A 385 -21.07 28.48 -3.56
N LEU A 386 -19.97 27.85 -3.96
CA LEU A 386 -18.66 28.50 -4.07
C LEU A 386 -18.42 28.95 -5.52
N ASN A 387 -17.98 30.19 -5.73
CA ASN A 387 -17.61 30.68 -7.06
C ASN A 387 -16.08 30.89 -7.11
N VAL A 388 -15.43 30.34 -8.14
CA VAL A 388 -13.98 30.46 -8.34
C VAL A 388 -13.65 30.90 -9.77
N ALA A 389 -12.66 31.78 -9.90
CA ALA A 389 -12.11 32.17 -11.20
C ALA A 389 -10.86 31.35 -11.57
N THR A 390 -10.54 30.35 -10.76
CA THR A 390 -9.36 29.48 -10.87
C THR A 390 -9.78 28.06 -11.23
N PRO A 391 -8.86 27.27 -11.80
CA PRO A 391 -9.12 25.87 -12.13
C PRO A 391 -9.15 24.91 -10.93
N THR A 392 -8.89 25.43 -9.74
CA THR A 392 -9.01 24.72 -8.47
C THR A 392 -9.90 25.50 -7.52
N ALA A 393 -10.54 24.81 -6.59
CA ALA A 393 -11.30 25.41 -5.51
C ALA A 393 -10.81 24.90 -4.15
N ASN A 394 -10.45 25.83 -3.26
CA ASN A 394 -10.10 25.50 -1.88
C ASN A 394 -11.38 25.19 -1.08
N VAL A 395 -11.53 23.94 -0.66
CA VAL A 395 -12.65 23.46 0.16
C VAL A 395 -12.13 23.07 1.53
N ARG A 396 -12.82 23.51 2.57
CA ARG A 396 -12.51 23.24 3.96
C ARG A 396 -13.65 22.49 4.60
N GLY A 397 -13.31 21.73 5.63
CA GLY A 397 -14.28 20.95 6.37
C GLY A 397 -13.69 20.36 7.63
N ASP A 398 -14.50 19.53 8.27
CA ASP A 398 -14.14 18.83 9.50
C ASP A 398 -14.28 17.32 9.27
N GLY A 399 -13.51 16.53 10.01
CA GLY A 399 -13.52 15.07 9.96
C GLY A 399 -12.74 14.49 11.14
N TRP A 400 -13.34 13.54 11.86
CA TRP A 400 -12.69 12.92 13.02
C TRP A 400 -11.57 11.96 12.61
N ILE A 401 -10.75 11.52 13.57
CA ILE A 401 -9.50 10.76 13.35
C ILE A 401 -9.67 9.40 12.64
N ASP A 402 -10.91 8.95 12.47
CA ASP A 402 -11.28 7.77 11.68
C ASP A 402 -11.19 8.01 10.16
N VAL A 403 -11.20 9.27 9.71
CA VAL A 403 -10.95 9.62 8.31
C VAL A 403 -9.46 9.48 7.99
N ALA A 404 -9.11 8.43 7.24
CA ALA A 404 -7.75 8.17 6.79
C ALA A 404 -7.40 8.98 5.54
N SER A 405 -8.35 9.11 4.61
CA SER A 405 -8.20 9.90 3.39
C SER A 405 -9.54 10.50 2.93
N ILE A 406 -9.47 11.46 2.03
CA ILE A 406 -10.64 12.09 1.41
C ILE A 406 -10.46 12.00 -0.10
N ARG A 407 -11.51 11.63 -0.84
CA ARG A 407 -11.49 11.52 -2.31
C ARG A 407 -12.72 12.16 -2.94
N LEU A 408 -12.67 12.43 -4.24
CA LEU A 408 -13.89 12.72 -5.01
C LEU A 408 -14.67 11.43 -5.25
N ARG A 409 -15.99 11.47 -5.12
CA ARG A 409 -16.87 10.34 -5.45
C ARG A 409 -16.61 9.87 -6.89
N GLY A 410 -16.50 8.55 -7.05
CA GLY A 410 -16.18 7.92 -8.34
C GLY A 410 -14.68 7.84 -8.63
N GLY A 411 -13.83 8.55 -7.87
CA GLY A 411 -12.39 8.40 -7.94
C GLY A 411 -11.88 7.33 -6.96
N ASN A 412 -10.82 6.61 -7.35
CA ASN A 412 -10.14 5.65 -6.47
C ASN A 412 -8.94 6.27 -5.73
N SER A 413 -8.42 7.41 -6.20
CA SER A 413 -7.25 8.07 -5.60
C SER A 413 -7.65 9.09 -4.52
N PRO A 414 -6.95 9.10 -3.36
CA PRO A 414 -7.14 10.15 -2.36
C PRO A 414 -6.67 11.51 -2.89
N LEU A 415 -7.28 12.58 -2.38
CA LEU A 415 -6.87 13.96 -2.62
C LEU A 415 -5.77 14.36 -1.63
N PRO A 416 -4.85 15.26 -2.00
CA PRO A 416 -3.92 15.88 -1.05
C PRO A 416 -4.69 16.67 0.01
N VAL A 417 -4.65 16.20 1.27
CA VAL A 417 -5.35 16.83 2.40
C VAL A 417 -4.35 17.58 3.27
N THR A 418 -4.60 18.87 3.52
CA THR A 418 -3.92 19.63 4.56
C THR A 418 -4.79 19.65 5.82
N TRP A 419 -4.38 18.94 6.86
CA TRP A 419 -5.01 19.05 8.19
C TRP A 419 -4.54 20.34 8.85
N THR A 420 -5.46 21.29 9.03
CA THR A 420 -5.15 22.62 9.59
C THR A 420 -5.12 22.60 11.13
N ASP A 421 -5.83 21.65 11.73
CA ASP A 421 -5.73 21.29 13.14
C ASP A 421 -5.96 19.77 13.32
N ALA A 422 -6.51 19.33 14.47
CA ALA A 422 -6.64 17.91 14.79
C ALA A 422 -7.82 17.24 14.05
N ASP A 423 -8.81 18.02 13.62
CA ASP A 423 -10.05 17.55 13.03
C ASP A 423 -10.57 18.41 11.87
N SER A 424 -9.91 19.52 11.55
CA SER A 424 -10.22 20.39 10.40
C SER A 424 -9.25 20.17 9.25
N TRP A 425 -9.77 20.16 8.02
CA TRP A 425 -9.03 19.91 6.79
C TRP A 425 -9.27 21.00 5.73
N SER A 426 -8.30 21.12 4.82
CA SER A 426 -8.33 21.96 3.62
C SER A 426 -7.83 21.14 2.43
N ILE A 427 -8.56 21.17 1.33
CA ILE A 427 -8.24 20.46 0.07
C ILE A 427 -8.44 21.44 -1.08
N ASP A 428 -7.47 21.48 -2.00
CA ASP A 428 -7.67 22.12 -3.30
C ASP A 428 -8.22 21.09 -4.27
N ILE A 429 -9.50 21.20 -4.61
CA ILE A 429 -10.14 20.28 -5.56
C ILE A 429 -9.97 20.80 -6.98
N PRO A 430 -9.64 19.93 -7.96
CA PRO A 430 -9.72 20.29 -9.38
C PRO A 430 -11.19 20.53 -9.75
N VAL A 431 -11.47 21.63 -10.45
CA VAL A 431 -12.84 21.97 -10.89
C VAL A 431 -12.94 22.03 -12.41
N ARG A 432 -14.18 22.01 -12.93
CA ARG A 432 -14.52 22.11 -14.36
C ARG A 432 -15.31 23.37 -14.61
N GLY A 433 -15.36 23.84 -15.85
CA GLY A 433 -16.12 25.01 -16.25
C GLY A 433 -17.61 24.91 -15.91
N GLY A 434 -18.19 26.05 -15.52
CA GLY A 434 -19.60 26.14 -15.17
C GLY A 434 -19.93 25.66 -13.76
N THR A 435 -21.21 25.44 -13.49
CA THR A 435 -21.73 25.00 -12.18
C THR A 435 -21.79 23.48 -12.09
N GLN A 436 -21.06 22.90 -11.14
CA GLN A 436 -20.99 21.47 -10.90
C GLN A 436 -21.22 21.16 -9.41
N VAL A 437 -21.62 19.92 -9.11
CA VAL A 437 -21.69 19.40 -7.74
C VAL A 437 -20.54 18.42 -7.53
N TYR A 438 -19.65 18.73 -6.59
CA TYR A 438 -18.57 17.86 -6.17
C TYR A 438 -18.97 17.16 -4.89
N VAL A 439 -18.80 15.83 -4.83
CA VAL A 439 -19.05 15.05 -3.61
C VAL A 439 -17.72 14.55 -3.09
N LEU A 440 -17.34 15.02 -1.89
CA LEU A 440 -16.18 14.51 -1.18
C LEU A 440 -16.60 13.31 -0.33
N GLU A 441 -15.81 12.24 -0.38
CA GLU A 441 -15.99 11.02 0.41
C GLU A 441 -14.82 10.87 1.38
N ALA A 442 -15.14 10.75 2.67
CA ALA A 442 -14.20 10.35 3.70
C ALA A 442 -14.08 8.84 3.73
N VAL A 443 -12.84 8.36 3.69
CA VAL A 443 -12.51 6.93 3.64
C VAL A 443 -11.70 6.56 4.87
N ASP A 444 -12.06 5.44 5.52
CA ASP A 444 -11.31 4.89 6.64
C ASP A 444 -10.04 4.14 6.16
N ARG A 445 -9.29 3.56 7.10
CA ARG A 445 -8.06 2.81 6.78
C ARG A 445 -8.29 1.48 6.08
N ASP A 446 -9.51 0.97 6.11
CA ASP A 446 -9.91 -0.28 5.46
C ASP A 446 -10.49 -0.03 4.05
N GLY A 447 -10.53 1.24 3.61
CA GLY A 447 -11.04 1.63 2.30
C GLY A 447 -12.55 1.85 2.27
N ASN A 448 -13.24 1.81 3.41
CA ASN A 448 -14.68 2.02 3.47
C ASN A 448 -15.02 3.52 3.46
N VAL A 449 -16.06 3.90 2.71
CA VAL A 449 -16.61 5.26 2.78
C VAL A 449 -17.40 5.42 4.08
N ILE A 450 -16.91 6.28 4.98
CA ILE A 450 -17.50 6.54 6.31
C ILE A 450 -18.26 7.86 6.40
N GLY A 451 -18.18 8.69 5.35
CA GLY A 451 -18.92 9.93 5.25
C GLY A 451 -18.85 10.53 3.85
N SER A 452 -19.83 11.36 3.50
CA SER A 452 -19.81 12.11 2.25
C SER A 452 -20.41 13.50 2.42
N ALA A 453 -19.84 14.49 1.74
CA ALA A 453 -20.30 15.87 1.79
C ALA A 453 -20.30 16.49 0.38
N PRO A 454 -21.47 16.95 -0.13
CA PRO A 454 -21.55 17.65 -1.41
C PRO A 454 -21.24 19.15 -1.26
N ILE A 455 -20.65 19.74 -2.29
CA ILE A 455 -20.52 21.19 -2.47
C ILE A 455 -20.79 21.56 -3.93
N THR A 456 -21.61 22.58 -4.13
CA THR A 456 -21.84 23.18 -5.45
C THR A 456 -20.78 24.24 -5.71
N ILE A 457 -20.09 24.13 -6.85
CA ILE A 457 -19.03 25.06 -7.26
C ILE A 457 -19.29 25.53 -8.67
N THR A 458 -19.16 26.84 -8.88
CA THR A 458 -19.15 27.45 -10.22
C THR A 458 -17.75 27.94 -10.53
N ALA A 459 -17.13 27.38 -11.56
CA ALA A 459 -15.84 27.84 -12.05
C ALA A 459 -15.98 28.64 -13.35
N THR A 460 -15.31 29.79 -13.43
CA THR A 460 -15.33 30.67 -14.61
C THR A 460 -13.96 30.78 -15.31
N ALA A 461 -12.99 29.93 -14.94
CA ALA A 461 -11.75 29.83 -15.70
C ALA A 461 -12.02 29.29 -17.11
N THR A 462 -11.09 29.54 -18.05
CA THR A 462 -11.19 29.08 -19.44
C THR A 462 -10.21 27.97 -19.79
N VAL A 463 -9.29 27.66 -18.87
CA VAL A 463 -8.29 26.61 -18.97
C VAL A 463 -8.27 25.85 -17.65
N PHE A 464 -8.38 24.52 -17.72
CA PHE A 464 -8.43 23.65 -16.55
C PHE A 464 -7.38 22.53 -16.66
N PRO A 465 -6.71 22.12 -15.57
CA PRO A 465 -5.86 20.94 -15.56
C PRO A 465 -6.63 19.72 -16.04
N ALA A 466 -5.96 18.85 -16.79
CA ALA A 466 -6.50 17.54 -17.07
C ALA A 466 -6.71 16.75 -15.77
N ALA A 467 -7.85 16.09 -15.68
CA ALA A 467 -8.27 15.28 -14.54
C ALA A 467 -9.12 14.09 -15.02
N ALA A 468 -9.42 13.15 -14.11
CA ALA A 468 -10.27 12.01 -14.43
C ALA A 468 -11.59 12.44 -15.10
N GLY A 469 -11.95 11.73 -16.18
CA GLY A 469 -13.13 12.00 -17.01
C GLY A 469 -13.06 13.28 -17.85
N THR A 470 -11.87 13.83 -18.12
CA THR A 470 -11.66 14.97 -19.05
C THR A 470 -10.91 14.58 -20.32
N LEU A 471 -10.09 13.53 -20.25
CA LEU A 471 -9.33 12.96 -21.38
C LEU A 471 -9.67 11.48 -21.53
N LEU A 472 -9.55 10.98 -22.76
CA LEU A 472 -9.49 9.55 -23.06
C LEU A 472 -8.35 9.27 -24.05
N VAL A 473 -7.90 8.02 -24.11
CA VAL A 473 -7.11 7.53 -25.24
C VAL A 473 -8.06 7.16 -26.36
N SER A 474 -7.89 7.78 -27.52
CA SER A 474 -8.75 7.57 -28.69
C SER A 474 -8.18 6.58 -29.70
N GLU A 475 -6.86 6.49 -29.81
CA GLU A 475 -6.19 5.59 -30.75
C GLU A 475 -4.80 5.18 -30.23
N ILE A 476 -4.40 3.94 -30.50
CA ILE A 476 -3.10 3.36 -30.17
C ILE A 476 -2.55 2.62 -31.38
N ASN A 477 -1.29 2.82 -31.69
CA ASN A 477 -0.54 2.02 -32.65
C ASN A 477 0.58 1.30 -31.89
N TYR A 478 0.30 0.11 -31.35
CA TYR A 478 1.25 -0.60 -30.48
C TYR A 478 2.26 -1.45 -31.25
N ASN A 479 1.87 -2.01 -32.41
CA ASN A 479 2.76 -2.78 -33.27
C ASN A 479 2.60 -2.35 -34.74
N PRO A 480 3.24 -1.24 -35.16
CA PRO A 480 3.15 -0.77 -36.55
C PRO A 480 3.87 -1.73 -37.52
N PRO A 481 3.53 -1.71 -38.83
CA PRO A 481 4.21 -2.54 -39.82
C PRO A 481 5.71 -2.23 -39.91
N GLY A 482 6.53 -3.27 -39.81
CA GLY A 482 7.99 -3.17 -39.90
C GLY A 482 8.69 -3.81 -38.71
N SER A 483 10.00 -3.60 -38.57
CA SER A 483 10.81 -4.25 -37.54
C SER A 483 11.43 -3.27 -36.54
N GLY A 484 10.87 -2.06 -36.43
CA GLY A 484 11.53 -0.98 -35.68
C GLY A 484 10.60 -0.05 -34.91
N ASP A 485 9.29 -0.29 -34.98
CA ASP A 485 8.26 0.34 -34.14
C ASP A 485 8.30 1.87 -34.05
N LEU A 486 8.93 2.51 -35.04
CA LEU A 486 9.22 3.95 -35.02
C LEU A 486 7.96 4.83 -35.12
N THR A 487 6.83 4.23 -35.47
CA THR A 487 5.55 4.93 -35.66
C THR A 487 4.51 4.52 -34.63
N GLU A 488 4.96 3.93 -33.51
CA GLU A 488 4.13 3.77 -32.33
C GLU A 488 3.64 5.13 -31.82
N PHE A 489 2.38 5.16 -31.38
CA PHE A 489 1.79 6.34 -30.76
C PHE A 489 0.63 6.00 -29.84
N VAL A 490 0.36 6.92 -28.92
CA VAL A 490 -0.87 7.01 -28.13
C VAL A 490 -1.51 8.37 -28.41
N GLU A 491 -2.78 8.37 -28.82
CA GLU A 491 -3.55 9.58 -29.07
C GLU A 491 -4.51 9.89 -27.92
N LEU A 492 -4.47 11.14 -27.43
CA LEU A 492 -5.40 11.64 -26.41
C LEU A 492 -6.44 12.56 -27.03
N LEU A 493 -7.69 12.43 -26.57
CA LEU A 493 -8.81 13.29 -26.93
C LEU A 493 -9.33 14.06 -25.70
N ASN A 494 -9.46 15.38 -25.84
CA ASN A 494 -10.23 16.19 -24.90
C ASN A 494 -11.72 16.03 -25.17
N ILE A 495 -12.44 15.38 -24.25
CA ILE A 495 -13.88 15.12 -24.36
C ILE A 495 -14.75 16.22 -23.71
N THR A 496 -14.13 17.27 -23.20
CA THR A 496 -14.82 18.37 -22.52
C THR A 496 -15.08 19.55 -23.45
N SER A 497 -15.91 20.49 -22.98
CA SER A 497 -16.12 21.80 -23.62
C SER A 497 -15.07 22.85 -23.23
N ASP A 498 -14.11 22.49 -22.37
CA ASP A 498 -13.10 23.40 -21.82
C ASP A 498 -11.72 23.11 -22.42
N THR A 499 -10.83 24.11 -22.46
CA THR A 499 -9.43 23.87 -22.80
C THR A 499 -8.72 23.20 -21.62
N LEU A 500 -8.01 22.10 -21.88
CA LEU A 500 -7.25 21.38 -20.88
C LEU A 500 -5.78 21.81 -20.87
N ASP A 501 -5.19 22.00 -19.70
CA ASP A 501 -3.75 22.13 -19.49
C ASP A 501 -3.17 20.76 -19.16
N LEU A 502 -2.25 20.30 -20.01
CA LEU A 502 -1.57 19.00 -19.89
C LEU A 502 -0.20 19.14 -19.22
N SER A 503 0.23 20.34 -18.84
CA SER A 503 1.54 20.59 -18.23
C SER A 503 1.81 19.66 -17.06
N GLY A 504 2.90 18.88 -17.11
CA GLY A 504 3.29 17.97 -16.03
C GLY A 504 2.49 16.66 -15.96
N CYS A 505 1.48 16.47 -16.81
CA CYS A 505 0.90 15.14 -17.00
C CYS A 505 1.98 14.18 -17.51
N HIS A 506 1.90 12.91 -17.17
CA HIS A 506 2.91 11.95 -17.57
C HIS A 506 2.40 10.51 -17.66
N PHE A 507 3.04 9.76 -18.56
CA PHE A 507 3.01 8.30 -18.59
C PHE A 507 4.27 7.81 -17.87
N ASP A 508 4.08 6.89 -16.94
CA ASP A 508 5.16 6.20 -16.25
C ASP A 508 5.22 4.74 -16.68
N ASP A 509 6.44 4.20 -16.70
CA ASP A 509 6.70 2.78 -16.90
C ASP A 509 6.35 2.01 -15.61
N GLU A 510 5.09 1.58 -15.49
CA GLU A 510 4.69 0.66 -14.43
C GLU A 510 5.25 -0.75 -14.74
N ASN A 511 6.15 -1.23 -13.87
CA ASN A 511 6.81 -2.55 -13.93
C ASN A 511 8.04 -2.69 -14.85
N SER A 512 8.66 -1.58 -15.28
CA SER A 512 9.87 -1.61 -16.13
C SER A 512 9.67 -2.32 -17.48
N GLN A 513 8.44 -2.29 -18.00
CA GLN A 513 7.99 -3.00 -19.20
C GLN A 513 7.13 -2.14 -20.17
N GLY A 514 7.07 -0.81 -19.99
CA GLY A 514 6.27 0.06 -20.87
C GLY A 514 7.01 1.30 -21.37
N PHE A 515 6.25 2.31 -21.80
CA PHE A 515 6.76 3.60 -22.23
C PHE A 515 6.65 4.69 -21.16
N SER A 516 7.47 5.73 -21.27
CA SER A 516 7.39 6.91 -20.38
C SER A 516 7.44 8.21 -21.17
N PHE A 517 6.64 9.18 -20.74
CA PHE A 517 6.58 10.50 -21.37
C PHE A 517 6.09 11.56 -20.39
N LEU A 518 6.70 12.74 -20.40
CA LEU A 518 6.32 13.90 -19.58
C LEU A 518 5.90 15.07 -20.48
N PHE A 519 4.67 15.55 -20.30
CA PHE A 519 4.16 16.73 -20.99
C PHE A 519 4.86 18.00 -20.48
N ALA A 520 5.48 18.74 -21.40
CA ALA A 520 6.15 20.00 -21.09
C ALA A 520 5.17 21.09 -20.60
N SER A 521 5.70 22.08 -19.90
CA SER A 521 4.92 23.24 -19.46
C SER A 521 4.32 23.99 -20.66
N GLY A 522 3.05 24.38 -20.55
CA GLY A 522 2.31 25.17 -21.54
C GLY A 522 1.59 24.35 -22.61
N VAL A 523 1.66 23.01 -22.57
CA VAL A 523 0.89 22.17 -23.49
C VAL A 523 -0.58 22.25 -23.12
N GLN A 524 -1.40 22.74 -24.04
CA GLN A 524 -2.84 22.86 -23.88
C GLN A 524 -3.59 22.13 -25.00
N LEU A 525 -4.75 21.57 -24.66
CA LEU A 525 -5.60 20.84 -25.58
C LEU A 525 -7.00 21.46 -25.62
N ALA A 526 -7.35 22.07 -26.75
CA ALA A 526 -8.65 22.71 -26.96
C ALA A 526 -9.82 21.69 -26.86
N PRO A 527 -11.06 22.16 -26.64
CA PRO A 527 -12.25 21.28 -26.64
C PRO A 527 -12.35 20.42 -27.91
N GLY A 528 -12.53 19.10 -27.75
CA GLY A 528 -12.64 18.16 -28.87
C GLY A 528 -11.34 17.93 -29.66
N ALA A 529 -10.23 18.59 -29.30
CA ALA A 529 -8.96 18.44 -30.00
C ALA A 529 -8.22 17.16 -29.56
N ARG A 530 -7.35 16.69 -30.44
CA ARG A 530 -6.51 15.49 -30.26
C ARG A 530 -5.04 15.86 -30.18
N ILE A 531 -4.26 15.05 -29.46
CA ILE A 531 -2.81 15.23 -29.32
C ILE A 531 -2.12 13.88 -29.25
N LEU A 532 -0.97 13.77 -29.93
CA LEU A 532 -0.24 12.51 -30.07
C LEU A 532 1.03 12.51 -29.26
N VAL A 533 1.22 11.44 -28.48
CA VAL A 533 2.49 11.07 -27.87
C VAL A 533 3.09 9.97 -28.73
N VAL A 534 4.27 10.20 -29.29
CA VAL A 534 4.81 9.38 -30.39
C VAL A 534 6.18 8.81 -30.01
N LYS A 535 6.57 7.68 -30.62
CA LYS A 535 7.91 7.12 -30.42
C LYS A 535 9.00 7.93 -31.11
N ASN A 536 8.72 8.37 -32.34
CA ASN A 536 9.65 9.14 -33.18
C ASN A 536 8.89 10.12 -34.09
N ALA A 537 8.94 11.40 -33.77
CA ALA A 537 8.23 12.46 -34.48
C ALA A 537 8.67 12.60 -35.94
N ALA A 538 9.94 12.31 -36.26
CA ALA A 538 10.45 12.37 -37.63
C ALA A 538 9.88 11.22 -38.50
N ALA A 539 9.82 10.00 -37.95
CA ALA A 539 9.21 8.85 -38.62
C ALA A 539 7.70 9.06 -38.80
N MET A 540 7.01 9.57 -37.77
CA MET A 540 5.59 9.95 -37.86
C MET A 540 5.34 10.99 -38.96
N THR A 541 6.17 12.03 -39.02
CA THR A 541 6.05 13.08 -40.07
C THR A 541 6.30 12.50 -41.47
N ALA A 542 7.23 11.56 -41.61
CA ALA A 542 7.52 10.91 -42.90
C ALA A 542 6.37 10.01 -43.37
N MET A 543 5.67 9.35 -42.44
CA MET A 543 4.57 8.44 -42.74
C MET A 543 3.24 9.17 -42.97
N TYR A 544 2.88 10.11 -42.08
CA TYR A 544 1.57 10.77 -42.06
C TYR A 544 1.57 12.20 -42.61
N GLY A 545 2.75 12.76 -42.91
CA GLY A 545 2.91 14.13 -43.35
C GLY A 545 3.07 15.13 -42.19
N ALA A 546 3.27 16.40 -42.55
CA ALA A 546 3.41 17.48 -41.57
C ALA A 546 2.04 17.99 -41.08
N GLY A 547 1.99 18.49 -39.84
CA GLY A 547 0.82 19.18 -39.29
C GLY A 547 0.03 18.43 -38.20
N LEU A 548 0.43 17.19 -37.88
CA LEU A 548 -0.11 16.48 -36.71
C LEU A 548 0.27 17.21 -35.41
N ASN A 549 -0.66 17.27 -34.47
CA ASN A 549 -0.45 17.83 -33.14
C ASN A 549 0.30 16.81 -32.25
N MET A 550 1.63 16.79 -32.35
CA MET A 550 2.50 15.85 -31.62
C MET A 550 3.27 16.59 -30.51
N VAL A 551 3.39 15.99 -29.32
CA VAL A 551 4.08 16.61 -28.17
C VAL A 551 5.51 16.14 -27.94
N GLY A 552 5.94 15.05 -28.56
CA GLY A 552 7.33 14.62 -28.54
C GLY A 552 7.52 13.10 -28.52
N ASP A 553 8.79 12.72 -28.45
CA ASP A 553 9.27 11.34 -28.49
C ASP A 553 9.25 10.73 -27.08
N PHE A 554 8.52 9.65 -26.88
CA PHE A 554 8.55 8.89 -25.63
C PHE A 554 9.75 7.93 -25.55
N THR A 555 10.13 7.57 -24.33
CA THR A 555 11.15 6.54 -24.05
C THR A 555 10.51 5.19 -23.72
N GLY A 556 11.23 4.08 -23.87
CA GLY A 556 10.61 2.75 -23.81
C GLY A 556 9.80 2.45 -25.08
N ALA A 557 9.06 1.35 -25.14
CA ALA A 557 8.22 0.96 -26.28
C ALA A 557 6.85 0.51 -25.76
N LEU A 558 5.85 0.48 -26.65
CA LEU A 558 4.59 -0.20 -26.33
C LEU A 558 4.83 -1.73 -26.40
N ASP A 559 4.19 -2.51 -25.52
CA ASP A 559 4.30 -3.97 -25.57
C ASP A 559 3.40 -4.57 -26.66
N ASN A 560 4.02 -5.25 -27.63
CA ASN A 560 3.32 -5.95 -28.70
C ASN A 560 2.35 -7.03 -28.22
N ALA A 561 2.49 -7.55 -26.99
CA ALA A 561 1.56 -8.51 -26.39
C ALA A 561 0.40 -7.86 -25.59
N GLY A 562 0.41 -6.54 -25.42
CA GLY A 562 -0.52 -5.80 -24.58
C GLY A 562 0.09 -5.35 -23.25
N GLU A 563 -0.34 -4.19 -22.74
CA GLU A 563 0.12 -3.66 -21.45
C GLU A 563 -0.96 -2.77 -20.77
N SER A 564 -0.68 -2.37 -19.53
CA SER A 564 -1.48 -1.38 -18.79
C SER A 564 -0.95 0.03 -19.06
N ILE A 565 -1.80 0.89 -19.60
CA ILE A 565 -1.51 2.30 -19.85
C ILE A 565 -2.13 3.16 -18.74
N VAL A 566 -1.31 4.01 -18.13
CA VAL A 566 -1.74 4.94 -17.07
C VAL A 566 -1.26 6.34 -17.40
N LEU A 567 -2.20 7.28 -17.45
CA LEU A 567 -1.88 8.71 -17.51
C LEU A 567 -2.10 9.34 -16.14
N TYR A 568 -1.07 9.98 -15.61
CA TYR A 568 -1.13 10.77 -14.39
C TYR A 568 -1.27 12.25 -14.71
N ALA A 569 -2.08 12.94 -13.92
CA ALA A 569 -2.13 14.39 -13.86
C ALA A 569 -0.85 14.96 -13.22
N ALA A 570 -0.64 16.27 -13.36
CA ALA A 570 0.50 16.98 -12.77
C ALA A 570 0.64 16.83 -11.24
N ASN A 571 -0.45 16.50 -10.55
CA ASN A 571 -0.49 16.24 -9.11
C ASN A 571 -0.39 14.74 -8.77
N SER A 572 0.05 13.92 -9.72
CA SER A 572 0.18 12.46 -9.61
C SER A 572 -1.12 11.69 -9.37
N GLN A 573 -2.28 12.31 -9.57
CA GLN A 573 -3.55 11.59 -9.59
C GLN A 573 -3.76 10.91 -10.94
N VAL A 574 -4.34 9.71 -10.94
CA VAL A 574 -4.66 8.99 -12.17
C VAL A 574 -5.78 9.71 -12.93
N ILE A 575 -5.56 9.99 -14.21
CA ILE A 575 -6.58 10.49 -15.14
C ILE A 575 -7.37 9.33 -15.73
N PHE A 576 -6.67 8.29 -16.20
CA PHE A 576 -7.26 7.04 -16.67
C PHE A 576 -6.25 5.89 -16.50
N ARG A 577 -6.78 4.66 -16.42
CA ARG A 577 -6.00 3.42 -16.50
C ARG A 577 -6.77 2.41 -17.34
N PHE A 578 -6.12 1.81 -18.33
CA PHE A 578 -6.71 0.71 -19.09
C PHE A 578 -5.64 -0.28 -19.53
N GLU A 579 -6.06 -1.49 -19.87
CA GLU A 579 -5.22 -2.51 -20.47
C GLU A 579 -5.64 -2.68 -21.93
N TYR A 580 -4.71 -2.50 -22.88
CA TYR A 580 -4.95 -2.97 -24.24
C TYR A 580 -4.40 -4.38 -24.41
N LYS A 581 -5.02 -5.13 -25.33
CA LYS A 581 -4.71 -6.54 -25.55
C LYS A 581 -4.40 -6.77 -27.01
N ASP A 582 -3.47 -7.69 -27.27
CA ASP A 582 -3.22 -8.22 -28.60
C ASP A 582 -4.26 -9.29 -28.96
N ASN A 583 -5.48 -8.85 -29.27
CA ASN A 583 -6.58 -9.75 -29.64
C ASN A 583 -7.34 -9.33 -30.90
N ILE A 584 -6.90 -8.27 -31.58
CA ILE A 584 -7.41 -7.82 -32.88
C ILE A 584 -6.24 -7.99 -33.87
N PRO A 585 -6.18 -9.10 -34.63
CA PRO A 585 -4.98 -9.44 -35.42
C PRO A 585 -4.54 -8.37 -36.42
N SER A 586 -5.49 -7.60 -36.98
CA SER A 586 -5.17 -6.55 -37.95
C SER A 586 -4.39 -5.37 -37.35
N THR A 587 -4.44 -5.21 -36.02
CA THR A 587 -3.70 -4.16 -35.29
C THR A 587 -2.32 -4.60 -34.82
N ASP A 588 -1.95 -5.85 -35.11
CA ASP A 588 -0.68 -6.47 -34.70
C ASP A 588 0.27 -6.60 -35.91
N GLY A 589 0.88 -5.49 -36.34
CA GLY A 589 1.85 -5.48 -37.44
C GLY A 589 1.25 -5.55 -38.85
N GLU A 590 -0.05 -5.78 -39.00
CA GLU A 590 -0.75 -5.78 -40.31
C GLU A 590 -1.17 -4.37 -40.78
N GLY A 591 -0.96 -3.36 -39.93
CA GLY A 591 -1.09 -1.95 -40.27
C GLY A 591 -2.40 -1.29 -39.88
N LYS A 592 -3.33 -1.97 -39.20
CA LYS A 592 -4.38 -1.25 -38.48
C LYS A 592 -3.87 -0.77 -37.12
N THR A 593 -4.64 0.11 -36.51
CA THR A 593 -4.42 0.68 -35.17
C THR A 593 -5.62 0.34 -34.29
N LEU A 594 -5.42 0.30 -32.98
CA LEU A 594 -6.51 0.16 -32.01
C LEU A 594 -7.20 1.50 -31.83
N VAL A 595 -8.48 1.58 -32.16
CA VAL A 595 -9.32 2.76 -31.98
C VAL A 595 -10.32 2.48 -30.86
N ARG A 596 -10.44 3.42 -29.92
CA ARG A 596 -11.45 3.33 -28.86
C ARG A 596 -12.81 3.63 -29.45
N VAL A 597 -13.82 2.80 -29.14
CA VAL A 597 -15.21 3.07 -29.50
C VAL A 597 -15.76 4.18 -28.59
N ILE A 598 -15.98 5.37 -29.15
CA ILE A 598 -16.43 6.53 -28.38
C ILE A 598 -17.94 6.73 -28.58
N ASN A 599 -18.75 6.33 -27.60
CA ASN A 599 -20.18 6.61 -27.58
C ASN A 599 -20.53 7.65 -26.51
N SER A 600 -21.64 8.37 -26.65
CA SER A 600 -22.06 9.41 -25.70
C SER A 600 -22.48 8.88 -24.33
N ALA A 601 -22.77 7.59 -24.22
CA ALA A 601 -23.11 6.94 -22.95
C ALA A 601 -21.85 6.51 -22.17
N ASN A 602 -20.67 6.62 -22.78
CA ASN A 602 -19.40 6.16 -22.26
C ASN A 602 -18.39 7.32 -22.03
N PRO A 603 -18.70 8.27 -21.12
CA PRO A 603 -17.74 9.28 -20.68
C PRO A 603 -16.77 8.74 -19.60
N ASP A 604 -16.95 7.48 -19.17
CA ASP A 604 -16.12 6.86 -18.15
C ASP A 604 -14.80 6.41 -18.80
N PRO A 605 -13.65 6.97 -18.39
CA PRO A 605 -12.36 6.54 -18.93
C PRO A 605 -12.09 5.04 -18.72
N ASP A 606 -12.72 4.40 -17.73
CA ASP A 606 -12.51 2.99 -17.36
C ASP A 606 -13.49 2.02 -18.06
N ASP A 607 -14.54 2.51 -18.72
CA ASP A 607 -15.39 1.72 -19.61
C ASP A 607 -14.89 1.90 -21.05
N TYR A 608 -14.22 0.90 -21.61
CA TYR A 608 -13.63 0.99 -22.94
C TYR A 608 -13.82 -0.28 -23.75
N THR A 609 -14.00 -0.09 -25.05
CA THR A 609 -14.00 -1.17 -26.04
C THR A 609 -13.11 -0.72 -27.20
N TRP A 610 -12.25 -1.63 -27.66
CA TRP A 610 -11.34 -1.39 -28.76
C TRP A 610 -11.89 -2.01 -30.06
N ARG A 611 -11.57 -1.37 -31.18
CA ARG A 611 -11.79 -1.89 -32.53
C ARG A 611 -10.56 -1.60 -33.39
N GLU A 612 -10.49 -2.24 -34.55
CA GLU A 612 -9.54 -1.83 -35.59
C GLU A 612 -9.92 -0.47 -36.20
N SER A 613 -8.92 0.26 -36.70
CA SER A 613 -9.15 1.46 -37.48
C SER A 613 -9.77 1.19 -38.85
N THR A 614 -10.51 2.18 -39.38
CA THR A 614 -11.16 2.06 -40.69
C THR A 614 -10.16 2.15 -41.85
N GLN A 615 -9.06 2.87 -41.67
CA GLN A 615 -8.00 3.06 -42.68
C GLN A 615 -6.77 2.19 -42.39
N VAL A 616 -5.97 1.89 -43.41
CA VAL A 616 -4.64 1.28 -43.19
C VAL A 616 -3.72 2.39 -42.69
N ASN A 617 -2.93 2.07 -41.67
CA ASN A 617 -2.12 2.94 -40.82
C ASN A 617 -2.94 3.85 -39.89
N GLY A 618 -4.22 3.55 -39.66
CA GLY A 618 -5.04 4.39 -38.78
C GLY A 618 -5.31 5.79 -39.34
N ASN A 619 -5.78 6.68 -38.47
CA ASN A 619 -6.09 8.06 -38.82
C ASN A 619 -5.67 9.05 -37.72
N PRO A 620 -4.38 9.06 -37.33
CA PRO A 620 -3.88 9.90 -36.26
C PRO A 620 -4.24 11.38 -36.46
N GLY A 621 -4.74 12.01 -35.40
CA GLY A 621 -5.20 13.39 -35.37
C GLY A 621 -6.65 13.58 -35.82
N ALA A 622 -7.36 12.51 -36.24
CA ALA A 622 -8.71 12.57 -36.77
C ALA A 622 -9.67 11.57 -36.08
N SER A 623 -10.96 11.69 -36.39
CA SER A 623 -11.97 10.74 -35.91
C SER A 623 -12.22 9.67 -36.95
N ASP A 624 -12.28 8.43 -36.47
CA ASP A 624 -12.54 7.24 -37.25
C ASP A 624 -14.05 6.91 -37.29
N ALA A 625 -14.88 7.88 -36.90
CA ALA A 625 -16.32 7.79 -36.92
C ALA A 625 -16.87 7.89 -38.35
N ALA A 626 -17.81 7.01 -38.67
CA ALA A 626 -18.61 7.14 -39.89
C ALA A 626 -19.44 8.43 -39.82
N VAL A 627 -19.45 9.24 -40.88
CA VAL A 627 -20.31 10.43 -40.96
C VAL A 627 -21.71 10.01 -41.41
N PHE A 628 -22.75 10.38 -40.67
CA PHE A 628 -24.14 10.14 -41.09
C PHE A 628 -24.53 11.05 -42.28
N PRO A 629 -24.74 10.53 -43.50
CA PRO A 629 -24.88 11.32 -44.70
C PRO A 629 -26.36 11.43 -45.14
N GLY A 630 -27.25 11.98 -44.31
CA GLY A 630 -28.66 12.01 -44.72
C GLY A 630 -29.65 12.68 -43.78
N ASP A 631 -30.92 12.55 -44.18
CA ASP A 631 -32.09 12.83 -43.34
C ASP A 631 -32.28 11.65 -42.37
N PRO A 632 -32.24 11.86 -41.03
CA PRO A 632 -32.43 10.80 -40.04
C PRO A 632 -33.70 9.97 -40.20
N MET A 633 -34.74 10.54 -40.82
CA MET A 633 -36.06 9.92 -40.95
C MET A 633 -36.34 9.37 -42.36
N ALA A 634 -35.36 9.43 -43.28
CA ALA A 634 -35.48 8.77 -44.58
C ALA A 634 -35.58 7.25 -44.39
N ASP A 635 -36.30 6.61 -45.30
CA ASP A 635 -36.44 5.15 -45.44
C ASP A 635 -36.50 4.90 -46.95
N ALA A 636 -35.34 4.92 -47.60
CA ALA A 636 -35.25 5.00 -49.06
C ALA A 636 -35.56 3.65 -49.74
N ASP A 637 -35.31 2.54 -49.06
CA ASP A 637 -35.63 1.19 -49.55
C ASP A 637 -36.98 0.64 -49.04
N ARG A 638 -37.65 1.34 -48.12
CA ARG A 638 -38.99 1.07 -47.60
C ARG A 638 -39.09 -0.24 -46.83
N ASP A 639 -38.02 -0.61 -46.15
CA ASP A 639 -37.99 -1.81 -45.30
C ASP A 639 -38.54 -1.56 -43.88
N GLY A 640 -38.80 -0.30 -43.54
CA GLY A 640 -39.38 0.15 -42.27
C GLY A 640 -38.35 0.59 -41.22
N PHE A 641 -37.05 0.53 -41.53
CA PHE A 641 -35.99 1.13 -40.73
C PHE A 641 -35.58 2.47 -41.35
N ASN A 642 -35.42 3.49 -40.50
CA ASN A 642 -34.96 4.78 -41.00
C ASN A 642 -33.44 4.83 -41.11
N ALA A 643 -32.94 5.74 -41.93
CA ALA A 643 -31.52 5.95 -42.18
C ALA A 643 -30.69 6.11 -40.90
N LEU A 644 -31.23 6.72 -39.83
CA LEU A 644 -30.51 6.88 -38.56
C LEU A 644 -30.34 5.56 -37.80
N LEU A 645 -31.37 4.71 -37.79
CA LEU A 645 -31.29 3.35 -37.23
C LEU A 645 -30.34 2.52 -38.08
N GLU A 646 -30.48 2.58 -39.40
CA GLU A 646 -29.59 1.87 -40.33
C GLU A 646 -28.13 2.24 -40.08
N TYR A 647 -27.83 3.54 -39.96
CA TYR A 647 -26.49 4.03 -39.60
C TYR A 647 -26.01 3.49 -38.24
N ALA A 648 -26.86 3.47 -37.22
CA ALA A 648 -26.48 2.98 -35.89
C ALA A 648 -26.18 1.47 -35.85
N PHE A 649 -26.72 0.71 -36.80
CA PHE A 649 -26.53 -0.74 -36.92
C PHE A 649 -25.58 -1.14 -38.06
N GLY A 650 -25.03 -0.16 -38.80
CA GLY A 650 -24.09 -0.41 -39.90
C GLY A 650 -24.76 -1.00 -41.14
N THR A 651 -26.06 -0.75 -41.32
CA THR A 651 -26.87 -1.23 -42.44
C THR A 651 -27.16 -0.11 -43.45
N SER A 652 -27.87 -0.41 -44.54
CA SER A 652 -27.84 0.41 -45.76
C SER A 652 -29.24 0.82 -46.20
N ASP A 653 -29.59 2.09 -46.01
CA ASP A 653 -30.91 2.68 -46.29
C ASP A 653 -31.34 2.62 -47.79
N THR A 654 -30.49 2.08 -48.64
CA THR A 654 -30.75 1.90 -50.09
C THR A 654 -30.85 0.44 -50.51
N ASN A 655 -30.79 -0.50 -49.56
CA ASN A 655 -30.77 -1.93 -49.82
C ASN A 655 -31.58 -2.69 -48.75
N ALA A 656 -32.84 -2.96 -49.04
CA ALA A 656 -33.79 -3.62 -48.12
C ALA A 656 -33.36 -5.04 -47.65
N ALA A 657 -32.31 -5.63 -48.23
CA ALA A 657 -31.74 -6.89 -47.73
C ALA A 657 -30.75 -6.68 -46.57
N SER A 658 -30.21 -5.46 -46.41
CA SER A 658 -29.27 -5.05 -45.39
C SER A 658 -30.01 -4.25 -44.32
N ARG A 659 -30.52 -4.94 -43.30
CA ARG A 659 -31.39 -4.37 -42.26
C ARG A 659 -30.88 -4.66 -40.85
N PRO A 660 -31.25 -3.87 -39.83
CA PRO A 660 -30.78 -4.04 -38.47
C PRO A 660 -31.12 -5.43 -37.92
N GLY A 661 -30.18 -6.04 -37.20
CA GLY A 661 -30.38 -7.35 -36.58
C GLY A 661 -31.32 -7.30 -35.37
N ASP A 662 -32.01 -8.41 -35.12
CA ASP A 662 -32.81 -8.58 -33.90
C ASP A 662 -31.92 -8.52 -32.64
N PRO A 663 -32.43 -8.01 -31.50
CA PRO A 663 -31.70 -8.07 -30.25
C PRO A 663 -31.46 -9.52 -29.82
N VAL A 664 -30.27 -9.79 -29.29
CA VAL A 664 -29.92 -11.10 -28.74
C VAL A 664 -30.26 -11.11 -27.26
N ILE A 665 -30.95 -12.15 -26.81
CA ILE A 665 -31.27 -12.37 -25.39
C ILE A 665 -30.47 -13.56 -24.89
N THR A 666 -29.62 -13.33 -23.89
CA THR A 666 -28.79 -14.37 -23.26
C THR A 666 -29.07 -14.45 -21.75
N LEU A 667 -28.61 -15.52 -21.11
CA LEU A 667 -28.57 -15.63 -19.64
C LEU A 667 -27.13 -15.43 -19.19
N GLY A 668 -26.89 -14.44 -18.34
CA GLY A 668 -25.60 -14.17 -17.72
C GLY A 668 -25.18 -15.27 -16.74
N VAL A 669 -23.90 -15.28 -16.39
CA VAL A 669 -23.32 -16.24 -15.41
C VAL A 669 -23.93 -16.16 -14.02
N ASP A 670 -24.59 -15.04 -13.70
CA ASP A 670 -25.34 -14.81 -12.47
C ASP A 670 -26.82 -15.24 -12.55
N GLY A 671 -27.23 -15.84 -13.67
CA GLY A 671 -28.58 -16.32 -13.92
C GLY A 671 -29.58 -15.24 -14.34
N LYS A 672 -29.14 -14.01 -14.64
CA LYS A 672 -30.02 -12.92 -15.08
C LYS A 672 -30.09 -12.84 -16.61
N PRO A 673 -31.26 -12.50 -17.20
CA PRO A 673 -31.35 -12.26 -18.64
C PRO A 673 -30.62 -10.98 -19.02
N ALA A 674 -29.83 -11.03 -20.10
CA ALA A 674 -29.18 -9.90 -20.74
C ALA A 674 -29.74 -9.73 -22.16
N ILE A 675 -29.95 -8.48 -22.57
CA ILE A 675 -30.37 -8.12 -23.93
C ILE A 675 -29.24 -7.31 -24.55
N SER A 676 -28.77 -7.71 -25.73
CA SER A 676 -27.74 -6.99 -26.50
C SER A 676 -28.22 -6.66 -27.91
N TRP A 677 -27.76 -5.52 -28.44
CA TRP A 677 -28.02 -5.08 -29.80
C TRP A 677 -26.69 -5.02 -30.58
N PRO A 678 -26.64 -5.53 -31.83
CA PRO A 678 -25.44 -5.48 -32.66
C PRO A 678 -25.32 -4.11 -33.32
N LEU A 679 -24.70 -3.16 -32.63
CA LEU A 679 -24.49 -1.79 -33.10
C LEU A 679 -23.20 -1.69 -33.93
N ASP A 680 -23.16 -0.77 -34.89
CA ASP A 680 -21.94 -0.45 -35.61
C ASP A 680 -21.03 0.41 -34.71
N PRO A 681 -19.83 -0.08 -34.34
CA PRO A 681 -18.92 0.65 -33.48
C PRO A 681 -18.31 1.90 -34.15
N ASN A 682 -18.54 2.10 -35.45
CA ASN A 682 -18.14 3.32 -36.17
C ASN A 682 -19.23 4.41 -36.14
N ALA A 683 -20.44 4.10 -35.67
CA ALA A 683 -21.58 5.01 -35.65
C ALA A 683 -21.54 6.02 -34.50
N GLU A 684 -20.43 6.72 -34.31
CA GLU A 684 -20.25 7.65 -33.18
C GLU A 684 -21.08 8.94 -33.32
N GLY A 685 -21.71 9.19 -34.47
CA GLY A 685 -22.59 10.34 -34.72
C GLY A 685 -23.97 10.25 -34.06
N VAL A 686 -24.25 9.18 -33.31
CA VAL A 686 -25.50 8.98 -32.59
C VAL A 686 -25.32 8.79 -31.09
N THR A 687 -26.33 9.22 -30.35
CA THR A 687 -26.56 8.88 -28.95
C THR A 687 -27.55 7.73 -28.88
N ILE A 688 -27.15 6.67 -28.19
CA ILE A 688 -27.96 5.46 -28.04
C ILE A 688 -28.35 5.31 -26.57
N THR A 689 -29.65 5.17 -26.32
CA THR A 689 -30.19 5.04 -24.97
C THR A 689 -31.15 3.85 -24.92
N VAL A 690 -30.93 2.94 -23.97
CA VAL A 690 -31.90 1.89 -23.67
C VAL A 690 -33.04 2.50 -22.85
N GLN A 691 -34.28 2.29 -23.29
CA GLN A 691 -35.46 2.71 -22.57
C GLN A 691 -36.32 1.52 -22.17
N SER A 692 -36.97 1.65 -21.02
CA SER A 692 -37.92 0.66 -20.52
C SER A 692 -39.32 1.24 -20.39
N SER A 693 -40.32 0.35 -20.48
CA SER A 693 -41.72 0.69 -20.25
C SER A 693 -42.46 -0.47 -19.58
N ALA A 694 -43.46 -0.11 -18.78
CA ALA A 694 -44.41 -1.07 -18.20
C ALA A 694 -45.70 -1.22 -19.05
N ASP A 695 -46.01 -0.24 -19.91
CA ASP A 695 -47.31 -0.11 -20.58
C ASP A 695 -47.24 0.24 -22.08
N LEU A 696 -46.04 0.29 -22.66
CA LEU A 696 -45.74 0.72 -24.04
C LEU A 696 -46.07 2.19 -24.37
N LYS A 697 -46.53 2.97 -23.39
CA LYS A 697 -46.89 4.39 -23.57
C LYS A 697 -45.87 5.31 -22.92
N SER A 698 -45.57 5.06 -21.64
CA SER A 698 -44.60 5.82 -20.87
C SER A 698 -43.24 5.12 -20.94
N TRP A 699 -42.27 5.82 -21.51
CA TRP A 699 -40.90 5.35 -21.68
C TRP A 699 -39.95 6.18 -20.83
N GLN A 700 -39.00 5.53 -20.18
CA GLN A 700 -37.96 6.16 -19.37
C GLN A 700 -36.62 5.51 -19.69
N THR A 701 -35.53 6.28 -19.55
CA THR A 701 -34.17 5.74 -19.64
C THR A 701 -33.99 4.62 -18.62
N TRP A 702 -33.42 3.52 -19.07
CA TRP A 702 -33.12 2.38 -18.21
C TRP A 702 -31.88 2.69 -17.36
N ASP A 703 -31.98 2.42 -16.07
CA ASP A 703 -30.89 2.55 -15.09
C ASP A 703 -30.77 1.24 -14.32
N ALA A 704 -29.63 0.56 -14.46
CA ALA A 704 -29.38 -0.73 -13.82
C ALA A 704 -29.26 -0.64 -12.28
N SER A 705 -29.06 0.57 -11.73
CA SER A 705 -28.91 0.82 -10.29
C SER A 705 -30.23 1.15 -9.58
N ALA A 706 -31.27 1.50 -10.33
CA ALA A 706 -32.61 1.73 -9.80
C ALA A 706 -33.32 0.39 -9.54
N ALA A 707 -33.81 0.20 -8.32
CA ALA A 707 -34.34 -1.07 -7.80
C ALA A 707 -35.31 -1.82 -8.74
N ALA A 708 -35.25 -3.16 -8.66
CA ALA A 708 -36.05 -4.15 -9.38
C ALA A 708 -37.56 -3.79 -9.45
N GLY A 709 -37.97 -3.19 -10.56
CA GLY A 709 -39.35 -2.94 -10.93
C GLY A 709 -39.82 -3.83 -12.09
N THR A 710 -41.15 -3.96 -12.23
CA THR A 710 -41.88 -4.74 -13.25
C THR A 710 -41.76 -4.18 -14.68
N ALA A 711 -40.55 -3.90 -15.18
CA ALA A 711 -40.35 -3.54 -16.58
C ALA A 711 -40.66 -4.76 -17.46
N ARG A 712 -41.46 -4.58 -18.51
CA ARG A 712 -41.90 -5.66 -19.42
C ARG A 712 -41.45 -5.45 -20.86
N PHE A 713 -41.11 -4.22 -21.23
CA PHE A 713 -40.75 -3.84 -22.59
C PHE A 713 -39.48 -3.01 -22.58
N PHE A 714 -38.61 -3.26 -23.56
CA PHE A 714 -37.39 -2.53 -23.81
C PHE A 714 -37.37 -2.02 -25.24
N ARG A 715 -36.79 -0.85 -25.48
CA ARG A 715 -36.48 -0.35 -26.82
C ARG A 715 -35.14 0.36 -26.83
N LEU A 716 -34.53 0.42 -28.00
CA LEU A 716 -33.39 1.28 -28.27
C LEU A 716 -33.91 2.63 -28.78
N GLN A 717 -33.47 3.72 -28.17
CA GLN A 717 -33.64 5.07 -28.71
C GLN A 717 -32.33 5.51 -29.33
N VAL A 718 -32.36 5.86 -30.62
CA VAL A 718 -31.22 6.42 -31.37
C VAL A 718 -31.51 7.89 -31.67
N GLN A 719 -30.59 8.77 -31.32
CA GLN A 719 -30.69 10.21 -31.56
C GLN A 719 -29.43 10.69 -32.27
N LYS A 720 -29.57 11.56 -33.27
CA LYS A 720 -28.41 12.20 -33.91
C LYS A 720 -27.79 13.22 -32.93
N LYS A 721 -26.46 13.22 -32.83
CA LYS A 721 -25.71 14.18 -32.00
C LYS A 721 -25.79 15.61 -32.55
#